data_AF-A0A0C4ER08-F1
#
_entry.id   AF-A0A0C4ER08-F1
#
_cell.length_a   1.000
_cell.length_b   1.000
_cell.length_c   1.000
_cell.angle_alpha   90.00
_cell.angle_beta   90.00
_cell.angle_gamma   90.00
#
_symmetry.space_group_name_H-M   'P 1'
#
loop_
_entity.id
_entity.type
_entity.pdbx_description
1 polymer ?
#
loop_
_entity_poly.entity_id
_entity_poly.type
_entity_poly.pdbx_seq_one_letter_code
_entity_poly.pdbx_strand_id
1 'polypeptide(L)'
;MSLASPRPKTIGIRADHPISSRWRRYSQVVEGQEGAKIDMDNLERVSDEVDLRQLAIEAGQGDDFRVIVIEKGAEVGSHILSGAVIETRALDELLPAWREDESAPLVMKASSDSMKFLTARSAFPLPHPPQMNNKGNYIVSLSKVSRWLAEQAEALGVEIYAGFAGAKLLYSEDGQAVRGVITNDIGLDRAGRPKDSFEPGMEFHARTVLLAEGCHGSLSKMAIERFKLRDGKDPQTYGLGIKEVWRVKDDVYEPGKVLHTLGWPLQRDTYGGSWMYHLEDNLVSLGLVVGLDYPNPYLSPYQEFQRLKHHPLFSRVLEGGECLAYGARALNEGGYQSIPKLTFPGGALIGCSAGFLNVPKIKGTHTAMKSGMIAAEVAFEALVTNKSPAQETETPVELVDYQDKLDKSWVMKELKEVRNLRPSFHNPLGLYGGIIYSGIDSLFLKGRVPWTFHHKKEDHAHTKSIKEYKPIDYPPPDHKLSFDILTSVSRTGTNHAENQPNHLVIKPENLAAHLETNVSQFDGLLNKACPAGVYEYIDKKLVINSQNCIHCKTCSIKVPTQDITWTVPEGGGGPAYFTRLNTGAAACVWGTRAPGEHTGHTKPLEQPLSGQKTVMMALSLVLRLLEYLILLGLGALSSYYIAGYLRNKHQLNRYPGPFLAKFSRLWLGYTTRFGKRYQIIHQLHQKHGRLVRIAPNELSIADPDAIPIVLGHGTGTTKSQFYDAFVAIHRGLFNTRDRADHTRKRKIISSTFSQKSILEFEPYITDTLACFLRKIDLVASEPNTTPDDSKPLQDGWRIIDILPWFNYLAFDIIGDLAFGERFGMIERGADIAAVEKDGKVIYLPAIQILNERGEFSATQGSLPAGLRPYMKYIDPWFSRGAASVQNLTGIATNQVNLRLSQSGQSRRDLLARLQTGQDADGNPMSKDELIAEALTQLIAGSDTTSNSSCAILWWVVKHPEVHQRLLGELDEHLGSEEGVISYADCKDLAYLNACINETLRIHSTSSIGLPRILPETVAFKGHVLPKGLVCSVPTYEIHHDPEVWGDP
;
A
#
# COMPACT_ATOMS: atom_id res chain seq x y z
N MET A 1 -53.21 -19.13 -6.32
CA MET A 1 -52.43 -19.96 -5.36
C MET A 1 -51.15 -19.20 -5.00
N SER A 2 -50.58 -19.44 -3.81
CA SER A 2 -49.41 -18.71 -3.31
C SER A 2 -48.13 -19.52 -3.51
N LEU A 3 -47.05 -18.86 -3.92
CA LEU A 3 -45.68 -19.39 -3.88
C LEU A 3 -44.84 -18.49 -2.97
N ALA A 4 -44.00 -19.12 -2.13
CA ALA A 4 -43.43 -18.47 -0.95
C ALA A 4 -42.14 -17.68 -1.22
N SER A 5 -41.88 -16.67 -0.40
CA SER A 5 -40.67 -15.85 -0.48
C SER A 5 -39.42 -16.59 0.05
N PRO A 6 -38.22 -16.29 -0.48
CA PRO A 6 -36.97 -16.73 0.11
C PRO A 6 -36.77 -16.04 1.47
N ARG A 7 -36.74 -16.82 2.55
CA ARG A 7 -36.46 -16.32 3.90
C ARG A 7 -34.95 -16.35 4.17
N PRO A 8 -34.30 -15.25 4.60
CA PRO A 8 -32.99 -15.35 5.22
C PRO A 8 -33.14 -16.11 6.56
N LYS A 9 -32.46 -17.26 6.67
CA LYS A 9 -32.31 -18.02 7.93
C LYS A 9 -30.89 -17.85 8.47
N THR A 10 -30.56 -16.66 8.96
CA THR A 10 -29.46 -16.48 9.91
C THR A 10 -30.05 -16.55 11.33
N ILE A 11 -29.48 -17.43 12.17
CA ILE A 11 -29.96 -17.64 13.54
C ILE A 11 -29.50 -16.46 14.40
N GLY A 12 -30.42 -15.87 15.16
CA GLY A 12 -30.16 -14.66 15.93
C GLY A 12 -29.19 -14.86 17.10
N ILE A 13 -28.63 -13.75 17.59
CA ILE A 13 -27.74 -13.71 18.75
C ILE A 13 -28.54 -14.11 19.99
N ARG A 14 -28.41 -15.36 20.42
CA ARG A 14 -28.93 -15.82 21.71
C ARG A 14 -27.85 -15.61 22.76
N ALA A 15 -28.09 -14.72 23.73
CA ALA A 15 -27.44 -14.84 25.02
C ALA A 15 -27.79 -16.20 25.64
N ASP A 16 -26.87 -16.73 26.44
CA ASP A 16 -27.00 -17.98 27.18
C ASP A 16 -27.34 -19.23 26.34
N HIS A 17 -26.29 -19.93 25.89
CA HIS A 17 -26.39 -21.36 25.62
C HIS A 17 -25.30 -22.11 26.40
N PRO A 18 -25.65 -22.96 27.40
CA PRO A 18 -24.67 -23.82 28.04
C PRO A 18 -24.11 -24.83 27.03
N ILE A 19 -22.87 -25.29 27.26
CA ILE A 19 -22.10 -26.15 26.34
C ILE A 19 -22.95 -27.29 25.79
N SER A 20 -23.31 -27.22 24.51
CA SER A 20 -24.04 -28.32 23.86
C SER A 20 -23.12 -29.54 23.74
N SER A 21 -23.62 -30.71 24.12
CA SER A 21 -22.83 -31.92 24.39
C SER A 21 -22.17 -32.59 23.17
N ARG A 22 -22.15 -31.91 22.01
CA ARG A 22 -21.62 -32.42 20.74
C ARG A 22 -20.21 -31.90 20.40
N TRP A 23 -19.72 -30.86 21.09
CA TRP A 23 -18.42 -30.23 20.85
C TRP A 23 -17.44 -30.51 22.00
N ARG A 24 -17.13 -31.80 22.24
CA ARG A 24 -16.27 -32.27 23.36
C ARG A 24 -14.98 -32.98 22.90
N ARG A 25 -14.48 -32.61 21.72
CA ARG A 25 -13.15 -32.94 21.19
C ARG A 25 -12.61 -31.68 20.50
N TYR A 26 -11.29 -31.55 20.42
CA TYR A 26 -10.57 -30.31 20.06
C TYR A 26 -10.61 -29.21 21.15
N SER A 27 -10.30 -29.60 22.38
CA SER A 27 -9.66 -28.70 23.35
C SER A 27 -8.15 -29.02 23.37
N GLN A 28 -7.36 -28.34 22.54
CA GLN A 28 -5.92 -28.27 22.78
C GLN A 28 -5.67 -27.12 23.74
N VAL A 29 -5.26 -27.44 24.97
CA VAL A 29 -4.71 -26.46 25.89
C VAL A 29 -3.29 -26.16 25.41
N VAL A 30 -3.10 -24.97 24.85
CA VAL A 30 -1.76 -24.38 24.72
C VAL A 30 -1.50 -23.65 26.03
N GLU A 31 -0.41 -23.99 26.70
CA GLU A 31 -0.08 -23.41 28.01
C GLU A 31 0.14 -21.89 27.87
N GLY A 32 -0.56 -21.13 28.70
CA GLY A 32 -0.65 -19.68 28.57
C GLY A 32 0.68 -19.00 28.88
N GLN A 33 1.02 -17.95 28.11
CA GLN A 33 2.16 -17.10 28.43
C GLN A 33 1.71 -15.77 29.06
N GLU A 34 2.21 -15.51 30.27
CA GLU A 34 1.94 -14.32 31.07
C GLU A 34 2.53 -13.03 30.44
N GLY A 35 2.04 -11.87 30.87
CA GLY A 35 2.53 -10.53 30.48
C GLY A 35 1.49 -9.42 30.66
N ALA A 36 1.90 -8.15 30.61
CA ALA A 36 0.98 -7.01 30.48
C ALA A 36 0.67 -6.76 28.99
N LYS A 37 -0.58 -6.43 28.63
CA LYS A 37 -1.05 -6.48 27.24
C LYS A 37 -1.97 -5.30 26.90
N ILE A 38 -1.79 -4.72 25.71
CA ILE A 38 -2.26 -3.41 25.26
C ILE A 38 -2.86 -3.55 23.85
N ASP A 39 -3.82 -2.70 23.48
CA ASP A 39 -4.68 -2.73 22.27
C ASP A 39 -5.07 -1.25 21.99
N MET A 40 -5.12 -0.62 20.80
CA MET A 40 -4.94 -0.99 19.38
C MET A 40 -4.82 0.34 18.55
N ASP A 41 -4.59 0.31 17.23
CA ASP A 41 -5.12 1.27 16.23
C ASP A 41 -4.54 2.71 16.11
N ASN A 42 -3.56 3.16 16.90
CA ASN A 42 -3.03 4.54 16.78
C ASN A 42 -1.55 4.77 17.13
N LEU A 43 -1.02 5.97 16.80
CA LEU A 43 0.31 6.46 17.23
C LEU A 43 0.45 6.63 18.77
N GLU A 44 -0.68 6.49 19.45
CA GLU A 44 -0.87 6.59 20.89
C GLU A 44 -0.27 5.35 21.58
N ARG A 45 -0.50 4.18 20.95
CA ARG A 45 -0.05 2.78 21.22
C ARG A 45 1.42 2.57 20.79
N VAL A 46 2.28 3.49 21.18
CA VAL A 46 3.75 3.30 21.07
C VAL A 46 4.49 4.12 22.11
N SER A 47 3.91 5.25 22.51
CA SER A 47 4.40 6.08 23.60
C SER A 47 4.29 5.41 24.97
N ASP A 48 3.22 4.65 25.23
CA ASP A 48 3.05 3.95 26.50
C ASP A 48 4.01 2.77 26.66
N GLU A 49 4.25 1.99 25.61
CA GLU A 49 5.12 0.82 25.69
C GLU A 49 6.60 1.21 25.70
N VAL A 50 6.99 2.26 24.98
CA VAL A 50 8.34 2.86 25.09
C VAL A 50 8.61 3.35 26.52
N ASP A 51 7.68 4.10 27.11
CA ASP A 51 7.81 4.69 28.46
C ASP A 51 7.79 3.60 29.55
N LEU A 52 6.82 2.68 29.51
CA LEU A 52 6.71 1.54 30.44
C LEU A 52 7.97 0.66 30.41
N ARG A 53 8.52 0.43 29.21
CA ARG A 53 9.70 -0.41 29.03
C ARG A 53 10.99 0.30 29.44
N GLN A 54 11.11 1.61 29.19
CA GLN A 54 12.20 2.43 29.73
C GLN A 54 12.17 2.44 31.26
N LEU A 55 11.03 2.72 31.89
CA LEU A 55 10.87 2.69 33.35
C LEU A 55 11.27 1.33 33.97
N ALA A 56 10.87 0.22 33.34
CA ALA A 56 11.28 -1.13 33.78
C ALA A 56 12.80 -1.37 33.65
N ILE A 57 13.44 -0.86 32.60
CA ILE A 57 14.89 -0.96 32.40
C ILE A 57 15.65 -0.07 33.39
N GLU A 58 15.23 1.19 33.57
CA GLU A 58 15.82 2.14 34.54
C GLU A 58 15.71 1.65 35.99
N ALA A 59 14.61 0.98 36.34
CA ALA A 59 14.42 0.34 37.64
C ALA A 59 15.18 -0.99 37.82
N GLY A 60 15.90 -1.46 36.80
CA GLY A 60 16.64 -2.73 36.84
C GLY A 60 15.75 -3.98 36.84
N GLN A 61 14.51 -3.89 36.34
CA GLN A 61 13.52 -4.98 36.27
C GLN A 61 13.15 -5.32 34.82
N GLY A 62 14.07 -5.08 33.88
CA GLY A 62 13.86 -5.31 32.45
C GLY A 62 13.52 -6.75 32.08
N ASP A 63 14.03 -7.76 32.79
CA ASP A 63 13.73 -9.15 32.47
C ASP A 63 12.38 -9.65 33.06
N ASP A 64 11.79 -8.90 34.00
CA ASP A 64 10.52 -9.23 34.67
C ASP A 64 9.26 -8.69 33.93
N PHE A 65 9.41 -7.68 33.06
CA PHE A 65 8.29 -6.86 32.56
C PHE A 65 7.98 -7.05 31.07
N ARG A 66 7.14 -8.04 30.74
CA ARG A 66 6.67 -8.28 29.37
C ARG A 66 5.51 -7.36 28.97
N VAL A 67 5.58 -6.76 27.77
CA VAL A 67 4.56 -5.86 27.19
C VAL A 67 4.20 -6.34 25.78
N ILE A 68 2.90 -6.46 25.48
CA ILE A 68 2.36 -7.00 24.21
C ILE A 68 1.30 -6.10 23.58
N VAL A 69 1.28 -6.07 22.25
CA VAL A 69 0.33 -5.41 21.34
C VAL A 69 0.19 -6.35 20.12
N ILE A 70 -0.89 -6.71 19.42
CA ILE A 70 -2.27 -6.28 19.19
C ILE A 70 -2.43 -5.08 18.24
N GLU A 71 -2.26 -5.34 16.94
CA GLU A 71 -2.65 -4.43 15.85
C GLU A 71 -3.39 -5.17 14.72
N LYS A 72 -4.66 -4.83 14.49
CA LYS A 72 -5.53 -5.35 13.40
C LYS A 72 -4.94 -5.11 12.00
N GLY A 73 -4.22 -4.02 11.79
CA GLY A 73 -3.55 -3.71 10.53
C GLY A 73 -2.46 -4.73 10.21
N ALA A 74 -2.36 -5.11 8.93
CA ALA A 74 -1.34 -6.07 8.47
C ALA A 74 0.10 -5.61 8.77
N GLU A 75 0.30 -4.30 8.90
CA GLU A 75 1.50 -3.69 9.49
C GLU A 75 1.08 -2.50 10.37
N VAL A 76 1.89 -2.18 11.39
CA VAL A 76 1.73 -0.92 12.14
C VAL A 76 1.82 0.26 11.17
N GLY A 77 0.80 1.13 11.18
CA GLY A 77 0.67 2.22 10.23
C GLY A 77 -0.39 2.01 9.14
N SER A 78 -0.85 0.78 8.85
CA SER A 78 -1.77 0.53 7.72
C SER A 78 -3.12 1.24 7.86
N HIS A 79 -3.67 1.26 9.09
CA HIS A 79 -4.96 1.88 9.43
C HIS A 79 -4.85 3.34 9.91
N ILE A 80 -3.63 3.87 10.04
CA ILE A 80 -3.37 5.20 10.60
C ILE A 80 -3.72 6.28 9.57
N LEU A 81 -4.69 7.14 9.90
CA LEU A 81 -5.09 8.26 9.05
C LEU A 81 -5.25 9.55 9.85
N SER A 82 -4.50 10.57 9.45
CA SER A 82 -4.62 11.95 9.95
C SER A 82 -4.11 12.93 8.89
N GLY A 83 -4.58 14.17 8.93
CA GLY A 83 -3.97 15.29 8.18
C GLY A 83 -2.55 15.58 8.67
N ALA A 84 -2.34 15.46 9.99
CA ALA A 84 -1.07 15.42 10.72
C ALA A 84 -0.11 16.63 10.59
N VAL A 85 -0.39 17.66 11.41
CA VAL A 85 0.63 18.60 11.90
C VAL A 85 0.89 18.28 13.38
N ILE A 86 1.98 17.56 13.67
CA ILE A 86 2.29 17.02 14.99
C ILE A 86 2.95 18.07 15.89
N GLU A 87 2.42 18.21 17.11
CA GLU A 87 2.97 19.08 18.15
C GLU A 87 3.94 18.27 19.00
N THR A 88 5.23 18.57 18.92
CA THR A 88 6.30 17.62 19.32
C THR A 88 6.37 17.35 20.81
N ARG A 89 5.73 18.17 21.64
CA ARG A 89 5.87 18.16 23.10
C ARG A 89 5.86 16.77 23.74
N ALA A 90 4.91 15.89 23.37
CA ALA A 90 4.84 14.56 23.97
C ALA A 90 5.96 13.63 23.48
N LEU A 91 6.39 13.77 22.22
CA LEU A 91 7.58 13.08 21.69
C LEU A 91 8.88 13.63 22.30
N ASP A 92 8.89 14.91 22.69
CA ASP A 92 10.00 15.59 23.41
C ASP A 92 10.09 15.13 24.87
N GLU A 93 8.95 14.81 25.49
CA GLU A 93 8.85 14.21 26.83
C GLU A 93 9.21 12.70 26.78
N LEU A 94 8.88 11.97 25.70
CA LEU A 94 9.08 10.52 25.54
C LEU A 94 10.47 10.09 25.04
N LEU A 95 10.97 10.70 23.96
CA LEU A 95 12.22 10.33 23.31
C LEU A 95 13.08 11.59 23.16
N PRO A 96 13.67 12.16 24.23
CA PRO A 96 14.31 13.48 24.17
C PRO A 96 15.35 13.66 23.05
N ALA A 97 16.02 12.57 22.67
CA ALA A 97 17.03 12.51 21.60
C ALA A 97 16.46 12.31 20.17
N TRP A 98 15.14 12.22 19.95
CA TRP A 98 14.56 11.91 18.63
C TRP A 98 14.99 12.85 17.49
N ARG A 99 15.38 14.09 17.82
CA ARG A 99 15.89 15.07 16.85
C ARG A 99 17.29 14.76 16.32
N GLU A 100 18.00 13.84 16.96
CA GLU A 100 19.35 13.38 16.62
C GLU A 100 19.32 12.02 15.89
N ASP A 101 18.16 11.36 15.86
CA ASP A 101 17.90 10.13 15.10
C ASP A 101 17.59 10.47 13.62
N GLU A 102 18.53 10.16 12.72
CA GLU A 102 18.35 10.35 11.27
C GLU A 102 17.23 9.47 10.66
N SER A 103 16.72 8.46 11.37
CA SER A 103 15.59 7.64 10.93
C SER A 103 14.21 8.23 11.24
N ALA A 104 14.12 9.21 12.16
CA ALA A 104 12.86 9.79 12.60
C ALA A 104 12.14 10.55 11.45
N PRO A 105 10.93 10.12 11.01
CA PRO A 105 10.26 10.66 9.82
C PRO A 105 9.51 11.98 10.07
N LEU A 106 10.18 12.91 10.77
CA LEU A 106 9.68 14.23 11.16
C LEU A 106 10.58 15.34 10.57
N VAL A 107 10.72 15.36 9.24
CA VAL A 107 11.66 16.29 8.55
C VAL A 107 11.03 17.64 8.17
N MET A 108 9.74 17.67 7.77
CA MET A 108 9.10 18.88 7.24
C MET A 108 8.54 19.76 8.37
N LYS A 109 9.26 20.82 8.72
CA LYS A 109 8.84 21.83 9.71
C LYS A 109 7.72 22.71 9.14
N ALA A 110 6.71 23.02 9.96
CA ALA A 110 5.71 24.02 9.60
C ALA A 110 6.36 25.41 9.47
N SER A 111 6.27 26.00 8.28
CA SER A 111 6.94 27.24 7.87
C SER A 111 6.01 28.46 7.90
N SER A 112 4.71 28.25 7.68
CA SER A 112 3.68 29.29 7.67
C SER A 112 2.30 28.73 7.99
N ASP A 113 1.52 29.49 8.76
CA ASP A 113 0.14 29.19 9.14
C ASP A 113 -0.83 30.19 8.50
N SER A 114 -2.01 29.73 8.06
CA SER A 114 -3.07 30.61 7.59
C SER A 114 -4.46 30.01 7.78
N MET A 115 -5.42 30.85 8.17
CA MET A 115 -6.83 30.47 8.31
C MET A 115 -7.71 31.33 7.40
N LYS A 116 -8.68 30.74 6.70
CA LYS A 116 -9.56 31.45 5.75
C LYS A 116 -11.03 31.06 5.87
N PHE A 117 -11.93 32.01 5.63
CA PHE A 117 -13.36 31.75 5.42
C PHE A 117 -13.66 31.66 3.93
N LEU A 118 -14.32 30.58 3.49
CA LEU A 118 -14.67 30.36 2.08
C LEU A 118 -16.12 30.73 1.80
N THR A 119 -16.32 31.46 0.71
CA THR A 119 -17.56 31.42 -0.07
C THR A 119 -17.34 30.53 -1.30
N ALA A 120 -18.38 30.28 -2.10
CA ALA A 120 -18.30 29.46 -3.30
C ALA A 120 -17.31 29.94 -4.39
N ARG A 121 -16.73 31.16 -4.25
CA ARG A 121 -15.81 31.76 -5.24
C ARG A 121 -14.60 32.48 -4.63
N SER A 122 -14.65 32.85 -3.34
CA SER A 122 -13.65 33.72 -2.72
C SER A 122 -13.21 33.17 -1.36
N ALA A 123 -11.94 33.37 -1.01
CA ALA A 123 -11.39 33.04 0.30
C ALA A 123 -10.95 34.33 1.02
N PHE A 124 -11.53 34.60 2.19
CA PHE A 124 -11.22 35.76 3.02
C PHE A 124 -10.31 35.34 4.19
N PRO A 125 -9.27 36.09 4.56
CA PRO A 125 -8.44 35.75 5.72
C PRO A 125 -9.23 35.86 7.03
N LEU A 126 -8.98 34.94 7.97
CA LEU A 126 -9.46 35.01 9.34
C LEU A 126 -8.29 35.28 10.30
N PRO A 127 -8.50 36.01 11.41
CA PRO A 127 -7.51 36.11 12.48
C PRO A 127 -7.20 34.72 13.05
N HIS A 128 -5.93 34.33 13.01
CA HIS A 128 -5.50 32.99 13.44
C HIS A 128 -5.53 32.87 14.97
N PRO A 129 -6.23 31.88 15.56
CA PRO A 129 -6.20 31.67 17.00
C PRO A 129 -4.78 31.37 17.51
N PRO A 130 -4.33 31.94 18.64
CA PRO A 130 -3.02 31.66 19.23
C PRO A 130 -2.79 30.16 19.50
N GLN A 131 -3.85 29.43 19.85
CA GLN A 131 -3.84 28.00 20.15
C GLN A 131 -3.55 27.14 18.92
N MET A 132 -3.87 27.61 17.71
CA MET A 132 -3.67 26.85 16.46
C MET A 132 -2.25 26.97 15.88
N ASN A 133 -1.40 27.84 16.43
CA ASN A 133 -0.05 28.16 15.93
C ASN A 133 0.83 26.90 15.79
N ASN A 134 1.50 26.75 14.65
CA ASN A 134 2.34 25.60 14.34
C ASN A 134 3.85 25.90 14.29
N LYS A 135 4.29 27.08 14.72
CA LYS A 135 5.72 27.36 14.93
C LYS A 135 6.35 26.34 15.89
N GLY A 136 7.22 25.49 15.35
CA GLY A 136 7.92 24.41 16.07
C GLY A 136 7.36 23.01 15.82
N ASN A 137 6.20 22.91 15.16
CA ASN A 137 5.53 21.66 14.80
C ASN A 137 5.98 21.17 13.42
N TYR A 138 5.66 19.91 13.11
CA TYR A 138 6.07 19.24 11.88
C TYR A 138 4.86 18.71 11.12
N ILE A 139 4.89 18.78 9.78
CA ILE A 139 3.90 18.20 8.89
C ILE A 139 4.39 16.81 8.50
N VAL A 140 3.64 15.76 8.82
CA VAL A 140 4.15 14.38 8.78
C VAL A 140 3.16 13.42 8.14
N SER A 141 3.66 12.29 7.63
CA SER A 141 2.80 11.12 7.43
C SER A 141 2.70 10.36 8.75
N LEU A 142 1.56 10.46 9.44
CA LEU A 142 1.40 9.83 10.76
C LEU A 142 1.64 8.31 10.69
N SER A 143 1.30 7.66 9.56
CA SER A 143 1.59 6.25 9.29
C SER A 143 3.09 5.93 9.22
N LYS A 144 3.94 6.87 8.75
CA LYS A 144 5.42 6.73 8.83
C LYS A 144 5.88 6.82 10.28
N VAL A 145 5.40 7.82 11.04
CA VAL A 145 5.80 8.04 12.44
C VAL A 145 5.36 6.88 13.34
N SER A 146 4.17 6.29 13.12
CA SER A 146 3.71 5.10 13.85
C SER A 146 4.61 3.88 13.64
N ARG A 147 5.15 3.68 12.42
CA ARG A 147 6.08 2.58 12.15
C ARG A 147 7.44 2.86 12.80
N TRP A 148 8.02 4.03 12.60
CA TRP A 148 9.31 4.40 13.22
C TRP A 148 9.26 4.28 14.76
N LEU A 149 8.18 4.74 15.39
CA LEU A 149 7.99 4.51 16.83
C LEU A 149 7.89 3.02 17.17
N ALA A 150 7.21 2.21 16.36
CA ALA A 150 7.09 0.76 16.61
C ALA A 150 8.46 0.07 16.54
N GLU A 151 9.32 0.51 15.62
CA GLU A 151 10.73 0.09 15.55
C GLU A 151 11.50 0.45 16.84
N GLN A 152 11.22 1.61 17.47
CA GLN A 152 11.77 1.96 18.80
C GLN A 152 11.23 1.04 19.92
N ALA A 153 9.94 0.69 19.88
CA ALA A 153 9.32 -0.19 20.88
C ALA A 153 9.82 -1.65 20.78
N GLU A 154 9.92 -2.20 19.56
CA GLU A 154 10.52 -3.52 19.32
C GLU A 154 12.00 -3.54 19.77
N ALA A 155 12.75 -2.46 19.52
CA ALA A 155 14.15 -2.33 19.97
C ALA A 155 14.31 -2.29 21.50
N LEU A 156 13.27 -1.91 22.25
CA LEU A 156 13.23 -1.97 23.72
C LEU A 156 12.71 -3.33 24.24
N GLY A 157 12.21 -4.21 23.37
CA GLY A 157 11.69 -5.53 23.72
C GLY A 157 10.16 -5.60 23.94
N VAL A 158 9.39 -4.70 23.31
CA VAL A 158 7.93 -4.79 23.25
C VAL A 158 7.52 -5.77 22.13
N GLU A 159 6.60 -6.69 22.42
CA GLU A 159 6.13 -7.66 21.42
C GLU A 159 4.97 -7.09 20.58
N ILE A 160 5.15 -7.00 19.25
CA ILE A 160 4.17 -6.42 18.33
C ILE A 160 3.63 -7.47 17.32
N TYR A 161 2.45 -7.98 17.63
CA TYR A 161 1.56 -8.81 16.83
C TYR A 161 0.68 -7.93 15.91
N ALA A 162 1.23 -7.56 14.75
CA ALA A 162 0.47 -6.98 13.64
C ALA A 162 -0.28 -8.08 12.85
N GLY A 163 -1.45 -7.74 12.30
CA GLY A 163 -2.42 -8.68 11.73
C GLY A 163 -3.40 -9.28 12.73
N PHE A 164 -3.38 -8.90 14.02
CA PHE A 164 -4.20 -9.48 15.09
C PHE A 164 -5.18 -8.45 15.67
N ALA A 165 -6.48 -8.69 15.52
CA ALA A 165 -7.51 -7.73 15.92
C ALA A 165 -8.17 -8.13 17.25
N GLY A 166 -8.13 -7.24 18.25
CA GLY A 166 -8.88 -7.41 19.51
C GLY A 166 -10.39 -7.46 19.26
N ALA A 167 -11.03 -8.58 19.60
CA ALA A 167 -12.43 -8.84 19.24
C ALA A 167 -13.39 -8.88 20.43
N LYS A 168 -12.94 -9.33 21.61
CA LYS A 168 -13.74 -9.34 22.85
C LYS A 168 -12.82 -9.10 24.06
N LEU A 169 -13.37 -8.51 25.13
CA LEU A 169 -12.71 -8.43 26.43
C LEU A 169 -12.87 -9.77 27.17
N LEU A 170 -11.80 -10.25 27.80
CA LEU A 170 -11.83 -11.39 28.72
C LEU A 170 -12.03 -10.88 30.15
N TYR A 171 -12.94 -11.50 30.90
CA TYR A 171 -13.24 -11.13 32.28
C TYR A 171 -12.72 -12.18 33.28
N SER A 172 -12.49 -11.74 34.52
CA SER A 172 -12.26 -12.60 35.69
C SER A 172 -13.44 -13.55 35.94
N GLU A 173 -13.23 -14.60 36.74
CA GLU A 173 -14.27 -15.64 36.98
C GLU A 173 -15.52 -15.10 37.71
N ASP A 174 -15.35 -14.05 38.53
CA ASP A 174 -16.44 -13.31 39.17
C ASP A 174 -17.15 -12.31 38.21
N GLY A 175 -16.61 -12.14 36.99
CA GLY A 175 -17.08 -11.20 35.97
C GLY A 175 -16.85 -9.72 36.29
N GLN A 176 -16.14 -9.37 37.37
CA GLN A 176 -16.03 -7.98 37.85
C GLN A 176 -14.88 -7.19 37.22
N ALA A 177 -13.81 -7.85 36.75
CA ALA A 177 -12.63 -7.22 36.17
C ALA A 177 -12.29 -7.76 34.78
N VAL A 178 -11.59 -6.95 33.99
CA VAL A 178 -10.96 -7.40 32.74
C VAL A 178 -9.65 -8.13 33.10
N ARG A 179 -9.45 -9.33 32.56
CA ARG A 179 -8.20 -10.10 32.69
C ARG A 179 -7.45 -10.28 31.37
N GLY A 180 -7.85 -9.59 30.31
CA GLY A 180 -7.22 -9.70 28.99
C GLY A 180 -8.15 -9.40 27.81
N VAL A 181 -7.69 -9.77 26.62
CA VAL A 181 -8.38 -9.62 25.33
C VAL A 181 -8.35 -10.97 24.60
N ILE A 182 -9.34 -11.27 23.76
CA ILE A 182 -9.27 -12.36 22.77
C ILE A 182 -9.32 -11.78 21.35
N THR A 183 -8.51 -12.31 20.44
CA THR A 183 -8.53 -11.86 19.03
C THR A 183 -9.78 -12.36 18.29
N ASN A 184 -9.94 -11.91 17.04
CA ASN A 184 -10.89 -12.53 16.12
C ASN A 184 -10.56 -14.02 15.92
N ASP A 185 -11.60 -14.82 15.72
CA ASP A 185 -11.46 -16.14 15.09
C ASP A 185 -11.08 -15.94 13.61
N ILE A 186 -10.37 -16.91 13.01
CA ILE A 186 -9.94 -16.89 11.60
C ILE A 186 -10.54 -18.10 10.89
N GLY A 187 -10.85 -17.96 9.59
CA GLY A 187 -11.34 -19.07 8.80
C GLY A 187 -12.82 -19.38 9.02
N LEU A 188 -13.62 -18.37 9.34
CA LEU A 188 -15.08 -18.47 9.35
C LEU A 188 -15.65 -18.06 7.99
N ASP A 189 -16.68 -18.73 7.51
CA ASP A 189 -17.40 -18.37 6.28
C ASP A 189 -18.41 -17.23 6.49
N ARG A 190 -19.03 -16.74 5.42
CA ARG A 190 -20.03 -15.65 5.47
C ARG A 190 -21.29 -15.97 6.32
N ALA A 191 -21.53 -17.23 6.65
CA ALA A 191 -22.60 -17.68 7.54
C ALA A 191 -22.13 -17.96 8.99
N GLY A 192 -20.87 -17.69 9.32
CA GLY A 192 -20.28 -17.95 10.64
C GLY A 192 -19.93 -19.42 10.89
N ARG A 193 -19.73 -20.22 9.83
CA ARG A 193 -19.36 -21.63 9.91
C ARG A 193 -17.84 -21.78 9.76
N PRO A 194 -17.17 -22.65 10.54
CA PRO A 194 -15.77 -23.02 10.30
C PRO A 194 -15.53 -23.52 8.87
N LYS A 195 -14.48 -23.01 8.23
CA LYS A 195 -13.82 -23.59 7.05
C LYS A 195 -12.84 -24.69 7.51
N ASP A 196 -12.23 -25.40 6.57
CA ASP A 196 -11.13 -26.33 6.85
C ASP A 196 -9.87 -25.61 7.42
N SER A 197 -9.75 -24.30 7.16
CA SER A 197 -8.70 -23.41 7.69
C SER A 197 -9.15 -22.62 8.93
N PHE A 198 -10.04 -23.18 9.76
CA PHE A 198 -10.55 -22.49 10.95
C PHE A 198 -9.55 -22.54 12.11
N GLU A 199 -9.22 -21.37 12.65
CA GLU A 199 -8.43 -21.21 13.87
C GLU A 199 -9.17 -20.31 14.87
N PRO A 200 -9.30 -20.72 16.14
CA PRO A 200 -9.96 -19.91 17.16
C PRO A 200 -9.09 -18.71 17.57
N GLY A 201 -9.73 -17.62 17.99
CA GLY A 201 -9.02 -16.42 18.46
C GLY A 201 -8.11 -16.70 19.66
N MET A 202 -6.92 -16.10 19.67
CA MET A 202 -5.93 -16.26 20.74
C MET A 202 -6.35 -15.46 21.99
N GLU A 203 -6.28 -16.09 23.17
CA GLU A 203 -6.49 -15.40 24.44
C GLU A 203 -5.19 -14.75 24.96
N PHE A 204 -5.25 -13.43 25.13
CA PHE A 204 -4.16 -12.59 25.64
C PHE A 204 -4.49 -12.13 27.07
N HIS A 205 -4.20 -12.99 28.06
CA HIS A 205 -4.40 -12.69 29.49
C HIS A 205 -3.40 -11.64 30.01
N ALA A 206 -3.84 -10.69 30.82
CA ALA A 206 -3.05 -9.58 31.34
C ALA A 206 -3.53 -9.10 32.72
N ARG A 207 -2.61 -8.65 33.57
CA ARG A 207 -2.95 -8.00 34.85
C ARG A 207 -3.58 -6.61 34.67
N THR A 208 -3.32 -5.92 33.56
CA THR A 208 -4.03 -4.69 33.20
C THR A 208 -4.07 -4.55 31.68
N VAL A 209 -5.15 -3.98 31.15
CA VAL A 209 -5.38 -3.77 29.71
C VAL A 209 -5.58 -2.28 29.44
N LEU A 210 -4.68 -1.68 28.65
CA LEU A 210 -4.87 -0.34 28.09
C LEU A 210 -5.64 -0.44 26.78
N LEU A 211 -6.71 0.35 26.64
CA LEU A 211 -7.54 0.44 25.43
C LEU A 211 -7.32 1.78 24.72
N ALA A 212 -6.68 1.69 23.57
CA ALA A 212 -6.09 2.76 22.77
C ALA A 212 -6.64 2.81 21.32
N GLU A 213 -7.62 1.96 20.96
CA GLU A 213 -8.29 1.80 19.64
C GLU A 213 -8.71 3.07 18.87
N GLY A 214 -8.52 4.23 19.47
CA GLY A 214 -8.77 5.53 18.91
C GLY A 214 -10.25 5.87 18.84
N CYS A 215 -10.58 6.79 17.94
CA CYS A 215 -11.93 7.28 17.80
C CYS A 215 -12.91 6.13 17.53
N HIS A 216 -13.85 5.94 18.46
CA HIS A 216 -14.89 4.91 18.42
C HIS A 216 -14.34 3.48 18.35
N GLY A 217 -13.47 3.15 19.32
CA GLY A 217 -13.03 1.79 19.62
C GLY A 217 -14.19 0.82 19.91
N SER A 218 -14.00 -0.42 19.50
CA SER A 218 -14.92 -1.57 19.63
C SER A 218 -14.88 -2.16 21.04
N LEU A 219 -13.70 -2.51 21.55
CA LEU A 219 -13.51 -2.96 22.93
C LEU A 219 -13.74 -1.83 23.93
N SER A 220 -13.32 -0.62 23.56
CA SER A 220 -13.53 0.63 24.28
C SER A 220 -15.04 0.89 24.49
N LYS A 221 -15.87 0.67 23.45
CA LYS A 221 -17.34 0.72 23.57
C LYS A 221 -17.86 -0.34 24.55
N MET A 222 -17.38 -1.59 24.47
CA MET A 222 -17.77 -2.66 25.41
C MET A 222 -17.40 -2.33 26.86
N ALA A 223 -16.19 -1.82 27.12
CA ALA A 223 -15.75 -1.40 28.46
C ALA A 223 -16.58 -0.21 28.98
N ILE A 224 -16.82 0.79 28.12
CA ILE A 224 -17.64 1.96 28.43
C ILE A 224 -19.07 1.55 28.83
N GLU A 225 -19.70 0.63 28.09
CA GLU A 225 -21.05 0.13 28.37
C GLU A 225 -21.07 -0.77 29.62
N ARG A 226 -20.11 -1.70 29.76
CA ARG A 226 -20.00 -2.65 30.88
C ARG A 226 -19.81 -1.95 32.22
N PHE A 227 -18.90 -0.98 32.28
CA PHE A 227 -18.51 -0.27 33.51
C PHE A 227 -19.16 1.11 33.64
N LYS A 228 -20.11 1.46 32.75
CA LYS A 228 -20.85 2.73 32.75
C LYS A 228 -19.95 3.98 32.78
N LEU A 229 -18.85 3.96 32.03
CA LEU A 229 -17.81 4.99 32.12
C LEU A 229 -18.25 6.39 31.64
N ARG A 230 -19.50 6.56 31.19
CA ARG A 230 -20.09 7.86 30.82
C ARG A 230 -21.12 8.39 31.82
N ASP A 231 -21.39 7.70 32.94
CA ASP A 231 -22.34 8.19 33.94
C ASP A 231 -21.91 9.60 34.44
N GLY A 232 -22.80 10.58 34.28
CA GLY A 232 -22.53 11.99 34.62
C GLY A 232 -21.64 12.76 33.63
N LYS A 233 -21.39 12.23 32.42
CA LYS A 233 -20.61 12.90 31.35
C LYS A 233 -21.51 13.27 30.17
N ASP A 234 -21.09 14.25 29.37
CA ASP A 234 -21.75 14.56 28.10
C ASP A 234 -21.55 13.39 27.10
N PRO A 235 -22.43 13.17 26.12
CA PRO A 235 -22.17 12.28 24.99
C PRO A 235 -20.90 12.67 24.23
N GLN A 236 -20.23 11.70 23.61
CA GLN A 236 -19.11 11.98 22.70
C GLN A 236 -19.70 12.37 21.34
N THR A 237 -19.36 13.57 20.87
CA THR A 237 -19.62 13.99 19.49
C THR A 237 -18.38 13.72 18.65
N TYR A 238 -18.55 13.61 17.34
CA TYR A 238 -17.51 13.20 16.41
C TYR A 238 -17.59 13.97 15.09
N GLY A 239 -16.50 13.97 14.34
CA GLY A 239 -16.44 14.39 12.95
C GLY A 239 -15.95 13.25 12.05
N LEU A 240 -16.30 13.27 10.77
CA LEU A 240 -15.65 12.44 9.75
C LEU A 240 -14.62 13.30 9.02
N GLY A 241 -13.34 12.95 9.19
CA GLY A 241 -12.24 13.50 8.40
C GLY A 241 -12.01 12.65 7.15
N ILE A 242 -12.18 13.26 5.97
CA ILE A 242 -11.84 12.66 4.67
C ILE A 242 -10.54 13.30 4.18
N LYS A 243 -9.61 12.49 3.67
CA LYS A 243 -8.26 12.88 3.25
C LYS A 243 -7.94 12.37 1.84
N GLU A 244 -7.23 13.19 1.08
CA GLU A 244 -6.42 12.75 -0.06
C GLU A 244 -4.97 13.23 0.10
N VAL A 245 -4.03 12.52 -0.54
CA VAL A 245 -2.64 12.97 -0.72
C VAL A 245 -2.36 13.09 -2.20
N TRP A 246 -1.89 14.26 -2.60
CA TRP A 246 -1.61 14.61 -3.99
C TRP A 246 -0.14 14.93 -4.19
N ARG A 247 0.42 14.57 -5.34
CA ARG A 247 1.66 15.16 -5.85
C ARG A 247 1.29 16.39 -6.68
N VAL A 248 1.88 17.54 -6.37
CA VAL A 248 1.63 18.81 -7.06
C VAL A 248 2.86 19.30 -7.83
N LYS A 249 2.67 20.28 -8.71
CA LYS A 249 3.76 20.87 -9.49
C LYS A 249 4.64 21.77 -8.63
N ASP A 250 5.92 21.85 -8.99
CA ASP A 250 6.95 22.67 -8.33
C ASP A 250 6.55 24.16 -8.20
N ASP A 251 5.80 24.70 -9.17
CA ASP A 251 5.41 26.12 -9.24
C ASP A 251 4.26 26.51 -8.29
N VAL A 252 3.54 25.53 -7.73
CA VAL A 252 2.48 25.72 -6.73
C VAL A 252 2.79 25.04 -5.38
N TYR A 253 4.02 24.53 -5.22
CA TYR A 253 4.48 23.83 -4.04
C TYR A 253 5.18 24.78 -3.05
N GLU A 254 4.60 24.94 -1.86
CA GLU A 254 5.10 25.84 -0.80
C GLU A 254 5.46 25.02 0.45
N PRO A 255 6.71 24.48 0.57
CA PRO A 255 7.07 23.54 1.63
C PRO A 255 6.84 24.05 3.05
N GLY A 256 6.26 23.21 3.91
CA GLY A 256 5.95 23.54 5.30
C GLY A 256 4.71 24.42 5.48
N LYS A 257 3.99 24.77 4.41
CA LYS A 257 2.79 25.60 4.50
C LYS A 257 1.61 24.83 5.10
N VAL A 258 0.93 25.49 6.03
CA VAL A 258 -0.29 25.04 6.71
C VAL A 258 -1.44 26.01 6.37
N LEU A 259 -2.51 25.48 5.80
CA LEU A 259 -3.76 26.19 5.56
C LEU A 259 -4.94 25.45 6.21
N HIS A 260 -5.78 26.21 6.91
CA HIS A 260 -7.10 25.77 7.39
C HIS A 260 -8.20 26.65 6.79
N THR A 261 -9.38 26.08 6.56
CA THR A 261 -10.56 26.86 6.13
C THR A 261 -11.85 26.48 6.84
N LEU A 262 -12.76 27.46 6.96
CA LEU A 262 -14.15 27.30 7.39
C LEU A 262 -15.11 27.83 6.31
N GLY A 263 -16.40 27.49 6.41
CA GLY A 263 -17.43 27.97 5.49
C GLY A 263 -17.70 27.00 4.34
N TRP A 264 -17.78 27.54 3.11
CA TRP A 264 -18.11 26.75 1.92
C TRP A 264 -17.15 25.56 1.74
N PRO A 265 -17.63 24.37 1.36
CA PRO A 265 -18.98 24.07 0.86
C PRO A 265 -20.06 23.79 1.92
N LEU A 266 -19.69 23.72 3.21
CA LEU A 266 -20.61 23.33 4.28
C LEU A 266 -21.70 24.38 4.56
N GLN A 267 -22.86 23.89 5.00
CA GLN A 267 -24.03 24.72 5.32
C GLN A 267 -23.90 25.32 6.74
N ARG A 268 -24.64 26.40 7.03
CA ARG A 268 -24.54 27.16 8.30
C ARG A 268 -24.83 26.30 9.55
N ASP A 269 -25.64 25.26 9.41
CA ASP A 269 -26.04 24.32 10.46
C ASP A 269 -25.12 23.08 10.55
N THR A 270 -24.09 23.00 9.72
CA THR A 270 -23.14 21.89 9.65
C THR A 270 -21.78 22.35 10.17
N TYR A 271 -21.28 21.72 11.24
CA TYR A 271 -19.91 21.96 11.69
C TYR A 271 -18.90 21.30 10.75
N GLY A 272 -17.73 21.92 10.61
CA GLY A 272 -16.61 21.35 9.87
C GLY A 272 -15.67 22.41 9.31
N GLY A 273 -14.64 21.93 8.64
CA GLY A 273 -13.56 22.75 8.10
C GLY A 273 -12.58 21.92 7.28
N SER A 274 -11.83 22.57 6.41
CA SER A 274 -10.86 21.91 5.54
C SER A 274 -9.42 22.23 5.90
N TRP A 275 -8.50 21.40 5.40
CA TRP A 275 -7.06 21.65 5.51
C TRP A 275 -6.34 21.43 4.18
N MET A 276 -5.18 22.08 4.05
CA MET A 276 -4.19 21.81 3.00
C MET A 276 -2.78 22.04 3.57
N TYR A 277 -1.98 20.99 3.62
CA TYR A 277 -0.63 20.98 4.20
C TYR A 277 0.39 20.49 3.17
N HIS A 278 1.50 21.21 3.00
CA HIS A 278 2.56 20.87 2.03
C HIS A 278 3.71 20.10 2.74
N LEU A 279 3.83 18.81 2.44
CA LEU A 279 4.82 17.88 3.00
C LEU A 279 6.10 17.86 2.13
N GLU A 280 7.00 16.91 2.40
CA GLU A 280 8.11 16.50 1.52
C GLU A 280 7.65 16.03 0.11
N ASP A 281 8.60 15.83 -0.81
CA ASP A 281 8.42 15.18 -2.13
C ASP A 281 7.30 15.75 -3.02
N ASN A 282 7.10 17.07 -2.98
CA ASN A 282 6.00 17.79 -3.63
C ASN A 282 4.59 17.29 -3.23
N LEU A 283 4.46 16.65 -2.07
CA LEU A 283 3.19 16.10 -1.60
C LEU A 283 2.35 17.15 -0.86
N VAL A 284 1.04 17.10 -1.09
CA VAL A 284 0.04 17.92 -0.40
C VAL A 284 -1.02 17.00 0.23
N SER A 285 -1.15 17.08 1.56
CA SER A 285 -2.23 16.47 2.33
C SER A 285 -3.38 17.47 2.41
N LEU A 286 -4.53 17.13 1.84
CA LEU A 286 -5.74 17.94 1.98
C LEU A 286 -6.92 17.08 2.39
N GLY A 287 -7.93 17.73 2.96
CA GLY A 287 -9.09 17.04 3.46
C GLY A 287 -10.17 17.97 4.01
N LEU A 288 -11.30 17.37 4.36
CA LEU A 288 -12.47 18.03 4.94
C LEU A 288 -12.91 17.23 6.16
N VAL A 289 -13.09 17.91 7.30
CA VAL A 289 -13.83 17.40 8.45
C VAL A 289 -15.28 17.87 8.33
N VAL A 290 -16.22 16.95 8.53
CA VAL A 290 -17.65 17.25 8.71
C VAL A 290 -18.11 16.68 10.04
N GLY A 291 -18.60 17.54 10.93
CA GLY A 291 -19.18 17.14 12.22
C GLY A 291 -20.39 16.23 12.00
N LEU A 292 -20.40 15.05 12.61
CA LEU A 292 -21.45 14.04 12.43
C LEU A 292 -22.78 14.44 13.10
N ASP A 293 -22.80 15.53 13.87
CA ASP A 293 -24.01 16.21 14.32
C ASP A 293 -24.77 16.96 13.21
N TYR A 294 -24.37 16.83 11.93
CA TYR A 294 -25.06 17.45 10.80
C TYR A 294 -26.54 16.99 10.67
N PRO A 295 -27.49 17.91 10.47
CA PRO A 295 -28.91 17.58 10.50
C PRO A 295 -29.48 17.04 9.17
N ASN A 296 -28.93 17.48 8.03
CA ASN A 296 -29.49 17.20 6.71
C ASN A 296 -29.20 15.75 6.24
N PRO A 297 -30.22 14.87 6.04
CA PRO A 297 -29.98 13.48 5.63
C PRO A 297 -29.45 13.32 4.19
N TYR A 298 -29.53 14.36 3.37
CA TYR A 298 -29.00 14.37 2.00
C TYR A 298 -27.53 14.78 1.90
N LEU A 299 -26.89 15.18 3.01
CA LEU A 299 -25.48 15.57 3.00
C LEU A 299 -24.57 14.34 2.92
N SER A 300 -23.67 14.34 1.92
CA SER A 300 -22.59 13.39 1.79
C SER A 300 -21.25 14.09 2.08
N PRO A 301 -20.55 13.75 3.18
CA PRO A 301 -19.23 14.31 3.47
C PRO A 301 -18.22 14.05 2.35
N TYR A 302 -18.34 12.92 1.65
CA TYR A 302 -17.54 12.59 0.47
C TYR A 302 -17.77 13.61 -0.66
N GLN A 303 -19.03 13.84 -1.04
CA GLN A 303 -19.33 14.76 -2.13
C GLN A 303 -19.00 16.22 -1.79
N GLU A 304 -19.21 16.67 -0.55
CA GLU A 304 -18.76 18.00 -0.14
C GLU A 304 -17.22 18.12 -0.20
N PHE A 305 -16.45 17.06 0.09
CA PHE A 305 -14.99 17.08 -0.10
C PHE A 305 -14.58 17.05 -1.58
N GLN A 306 -15.22 16.24 -2.42
CA GLN A 306 -14.95 16.26 -3.87
C GLN A 306 -15.28 17.64 -4.47
N ARG A 307 -16.35 18.28 -4.00
CA ARG A 307 -16.79 19.63 -4.38
C ARG A 307 -15.84 20.74 -3.86
N LEU A 308 -15.28 20.60 -2.66
CA LEU A 308 -14.32 21.56 -2.08
C LEU A 308 -13.14 21.80 -3.03
N LYS A 309 -12.62 20.74 -3.68
CA LYS A 309 -11.45 20.80 -4.56
C LYS A 309 -11.65 21.68 -5.80
N HIS A 310 -12.90 21.98 -6.19
CA HIS A 310 -13.25 22.92 -7.26
C HIS A 310 -13.24 24.40 -6.81
N HIS A 311 -13.00 24.70 -5.54
CA HIS A 311 -12.81 26.09 -5.10
C HIS A 311 -11.48 26.65 -5.63
N PRO A 312 -11.41 27.90 -6.14
CA PRO A 312 -10.18 28.46 -6.73
C PRO A 312 -8.93 28.56 -5.82
N LEU A 313 -9.08 28.31 -4.51
CA LEU A 313 -7.98 28.18 -3.56
C LEU A 313 -7.34 26.77 -3.59
N PHE A 314 -8.14 25.75 -3.88
CA PHE A 314 -7.72 24.35 -3.98
C PHE A 314 -7.38 23.97 -5.42
N SER A 315 -8.25 24.28 -6.38
CA SER A 315 -8.06 23.88 -7.78
C SER A 315 -6.69 24.32 -8.31
N ARG A 316 -6.29 25.57 -8.03
CA ARG A 316 -4.98 26.13 -8.38
C ARG A 316 -3.77 25.27 -7.94
N VAL A 317 -3.86 24.58 -6.81
CA VAL A 317 -2.78 23.74 -6.25
C VAL A 317 -2.85 22.31 -6.82
N LEU A 318 -4.03 21.85 -7.24
CA LEU A 318 -4.30 20.49 -7.69
C LEU A 318 -4.35 20.34 -9.24
N GLU A 319 -4.54 21.43 -9.97
CA GLU A 319 -4.73 21.47 -11.42
C GLU A 319 -3.50 20.93 -12.17
N GLY A 320 -3.58 19.67 -12.63
CA GLY A 320 -2.48 18.95 -13.26
C GLY A 320 -1.46 18.37 -12.27
N GLY A 321 -1.85 18.20 -11.01
CA GLY A 321 -1.23 17.26 -10.07
C GLY A 321 -1.83 15.85 -10.17
N GLU A 322 -1.42 14.96 -9.27
CA GLU A 322 -1.76 13.53 -9.26
C GLU A 322 -2.28 13.11 -7.88
N CYS A 323 -3.50 12.57 -7.80
CA CYS A 323 -4.08 12.05 -6.55
C CYS A 323 -3.57 10.62 -6.27
N LEU A 324 -2.67 10.47 -5.29
CA LEU A 324 -1.96 9.22 -4.98
C LEU A 324 -2.74 8.31 -4.02
N ALA A 325 -3.26 8.89 -2.94
CA ALA A 325 -3.87 8.16 -1.84
C ALA A 325 -5.19 8.82 -1.39
N TYR A 326 -6.10 8.00 -0.86
CA TYR A 326 -7.38 8.40 -0.28
C TYR A 326 -7.56 7.74 1.08
N GLY A 327 -8.47 8.28 1.91
CA GLY A 327 -9.03 7.58 3.05
C GLY A 327 -9.94 8.45 3.90
N ALA A 328 -10.55 7.85 4.93
CA ALA A 328 -11.30 8.60 5.94
C ALA A 328 -11.31 7.89 7.30
N ARG A 329 -11.40 8.66 8.38
CA ARG A 329 -11.51 8.16 9.76
C ARG A 329 -12.41 9.13 10.54
N ALA A 330 -13.27 8.60 11.41
CA ALA A 330 -13.91 9.43 12.42
C ALA A 330 -12.86 9.99 13.41
N LEU A 331 -13.12 11.17 13.96
CA LEU A 331 -12.33 11.82 15.00
C LEU A 331 -13.26 12.36 16.10
N ASN A 332 -12.78 12.46 17.34
CA ASN A 332 -13.54 12.95 18.48
C ASN A 332 -13.71 14.48 18.41
N GLU A 333 -14.90 14.98 18.72
CA GLU A 333 -15.21 16.42 18.77
C GLU A 333 -15.84 16.88 20.10
N GLY A 334 -16.20 15.97 21.02
CA GLY A 334 -16.83 16.33 22.29
C GLY A 334 -15.90 16.97 23.34
N GLY A 335 -14.59 16.75 23.19
CA GLY A 335 -13.55 17.39 24.02
C GLY A 335 -13.69 17.11 25.53
N TYR A 336 -13.38 18.12 26.35
CA TYR A 336 -13.27 18.03 27.82
C TYR A 336 -14.54 17.50 28.51
N GLN A 337 -15.71 17.77 27.96
CA GLN A 337 -17.00 17.36 28.52
C GLN A 337 -17.28 15.87 28.32
N SER A 338 -16.67 15.25 27.31
CA SER A 338 -17.04 13.93 26.80
C SER A 338 -16.06 12.80 27.18
N ILE A 339 -14.82 13.09 27.60
CA ILE A 339 -14.42 12.93 29.02
C ILE A 339 -14.94 11.73 29.84
N PRO A 340 -14.86 10.43 29.46
CA PRO A 340 -15.34 9.32 30.33
C PRO A 340 -14.56 9.21 31.65
N LYS A 341 -15.00 8.34 32.59
CA LYS A 341 -14.09 7.79 33.62
C LYS A 341 -13.02 6.97 32.89
N LEU A 342 -11.75 7.23 33.19
CA LEU A 342 -10.65 6.66 32.43
C LEU A 342 -10.19 5.27 32.89
N THR A 343 -10.60 4.82 34.07
CA THR A 343 -10.13 3.56 34.68
C THR A 343 -11.29 2.59 34.92
N PHE A 344 -10.99 1.29 34.92
CA PHE A 344 -11.92 0.23 35.30
C PHE A 344 -11.17 -0.96 35.90
N PRO A 345 -11.83 -1.89 36.62
CA PRO A 345 -11.18 -3.06 37.17
C PRO A 345 -10.45 -3.86 36.08
N GLY A 346 -9.11 -3.90 36.16
CA GLY A 346 -8.25 -4.55 35.18
C GLY A 346 -7.89 -3.74 33.93
N GLY A 347 -8.11 -2.42 33.86
CA GLY A 347 -7.67 -1.63 32.72
C GLY A 347 -7.97 -0.12 32.72
N ALA A 348 -7.66 0.52 31.58
CA ALA A 348 -7.88 1.95 31.37
C ALA A 348 -8.14 2.32 29.89
N LEU A 349 -8.76 3.49 29.67
CA LEU A 349 -8.95 4.11 28.36
C LEU A 349 -7.86 5.18 28.12
N ILE A 350 -7.13 5.10 27.01
CA ILE A 350 -6.15 6.11 26.63
C ILE A 350 -6.52 6.82 25.31
N GLY A 351 -5.79 7.88 24.99
CA GLY A 351 -5.80 8.53 23.67
C GLY A 351 -7.16 8.95 23.12
N CYS A 352 -7.40 8.64 21.85
CA CYS A 352 -8.68 8.94 21.18
C CYS A 352 -9.81 7.96 21.53
N SER A 353 -9.53 6.84 22.23
CA SER A 353 -10.59 6.01 22.84
C SER A 353 -11.25 6.74 24.01
N ALA A 354 -10.44 7.36 24.88
CA ALA A 354 -10.92 8.31 25.88
C ALA A 354 -11.42 9.62 25.24
N GLY A 355 -10.74 10.08 24.19
CA GLY A 355 -11.15 11.20 23.34
C GLY A 355 -10.45 12.52 23.61
N PHE A 356 -9.14 12.49 23.90
CA PHE A 356 -8.32 13.67 24.24
C PHE A 356 -8.00 14.62 23.07
N LEU A 357 -8.89 14.75 22.08
CA LEU A 357 -8.66 15.54 20.88
C LEU A 357 -8.94 17.03 21.12
N ASN A 358 -7.94 17.88 20.88
CA ASN A 358 -8.11 19.33 20.84
C ASN A 358 -8.70 19.75 19.49
N VAL A 359 -10.04 19.86 19.45
CA VAL A 359 -10.80 20.06 18.20
C VAL A 359 -10.39 21.33 17.46
N PRO A 360 -10.26 22.50 18.11
CA PRO A 360 -9.85 23.72 17.41
C PRO A 360 -8.40 23.71 16.92
N LYS A 361 -7.48 22.97 17.57
CA LYS A 361 -6.14 22.68 17.01
C LYS A 361 -6.18 21.69 15.84
N ILE A 362 -7.24 20.87 15.74
CA ILE A 362 -7.30 19.64 14.94
C ILE A 362 -6.14 18.68 15.28
N LYS A 363 -5.86 18.50 16.59
CA LYS A 363 -4.79 17.63 17.09
C LYS A 363 -5.24 16.79 18.29
N GLY A 364 -5.12 15.48 18.19
CA GLY A 364 -5.19 14.55 19.32
C GLY A 364 -3.88 13.81 19.62
N THR A 365 -2.95 13.76 18.65
CA THR A 365 -1.75 12.92 18.73
C THR A 365 -0.87 13.22 19.94
N HIS A 366 -0.59 14.50 20.22
CA HIS A 366 0.30 14.90 21.32
C HIS A 366 -0.34 14.68 22.70
N THR A 367 -1.61 15.06 22.86
CA THR A 367 -2.37 14.83 24.09
C THR A 367 -2.56 13.35 24.38
N ALA A 368 -2.77 12.56 23.34
CA ALA A 368 -2.94 11.12 23.45
C ALA A 368 -1.64 10.38 23.76
N MET A 369 -0.52 10.74 23.13
CA MET A 369 0.80 10.20 23.49
C MET A 369 1.09 10.41 24.99
N LYS A 370 0.86 11.62 25.52
CA LYS A 370 1.09 11.87 26.96
C LYS A 370 0.07 11.15 27.85
N SER A 371 -1.13 10.86 27.37
CA SER A 371 -2.06 9.99 28.11
C SER A 371 -1.57 8.54 28.20
N GLY A 372 -0.92 8.03 27.15
CA GLY A 372 -0.24 6.73 27.16
C GLY A 372 0.89 6.71 28.19
N MET A 373 1.83 7.65 28.11
CA MET A 373 2.91 7.79 29.10
C MET A 373 2.40 7.81 30.55
N ILE A 374 1.39 8.62 30.87
CA ILE A 374 0.87 8.70 32.25
C ILE A 374 0.16 7.39 32.66
N ALA A 375 -0.45 6.66 31.72
CA ALA A 375 -0.97 5.32 31.99
C ALA A 375 0.17 4.29 32.21
N ALA A 376 1.27 4.40 31.47
CA ALA A 376 2.49 3.60 31.64
C ALA A 376 3.17 3.85 33.00
N GLU A 377 3.36 5.12 33.39
CA GLU A 377 3.85 5.52 34.72
C GLU A 377 3.06 4.81 35.83
N VAL A 378 1.72 4.85 35.78
CA VAL A 378 0.83 4.27 36.81
C VAL A 378 0.75 2.75 36.71
N ALA A 379 0.79 2.17 35.52
CA ALA A 379 0.87 0.72 35.33
C ALA A 379 2.15 0.17 35.95
N PHE A 380 3.28 0.84 35.76
CA PHE A 380 4.55 0.46 36.36
C PHE A 380 4.49 0.54 37.91
N GLU A 381 4.08 1.70 38.44
CA GLU A 381 3.90 1.91 39.89
C GLU A 381 3.00 0.83 40.52
N ALA A 382 1.85 0.54 39.90
CA ALA A 382 0.88 -0.42 40.41
C ALA A 382 1.35 -1.88 40.29
N LEU A 383 2.07 -2.25 39.23
CA LEU A 383 2.56 -3.62 39.03
C LEU A 383 3.78 -3.93 39.91
N VAL A 384 4.68 -2.96 40.15
CA VAL A 384 5.82 -3.11 41.06
C VAL A 384 5.38 -3.12 42.52
N THR A 385 4.49 -2.21 42.94
CA THR A 385 4.05 -2.10 44.35
C THR A 385 3.29 -3.34 44.82
N ASN A 386 2.60 -4.05 43.91
CA ASN A 386 1.92 -5.30 44.21
C ASN A 386 2.82 -6.56 44.10
N LYS A 387 4.15 -6.45 44.20
CA LYS A 387 5.07 -7.61 44.34
C LYS A 387 5.06 -8.21 45.77
N SER A 388 3.87 -8.47 46.33
CA SER A 388 3.72 -9.21 47.59
C SER A 388 3.86 -10.73 47.36
N PRO A 389 4.68 -11.49 48.12
CA PRO A 389 4.94 -12.93 47.89
C PRO A 389 3.75 -13.90 48.06
N ALA A 390 2.53 -13.40 48.12
CA ALA A 390 1.30 -14.17 48.36
C ALA A 390 0.10 -13.69 47.52
N GLN A 391 0.32 -12.87 46.49
CA GLN A 391 -0.69 -12.55 45.49
C GLN A 391 -0.42 -13.35 44.21
N GLU A 392 -1.44 -14.04 43.71
CA GLU A 392 -1.37 -14.88 42.51
C GLU A 392 -1.15 -14.00 41.26
N THR A 393 -0.32 -14.47 40.32
CA THR A 393 0.16 -13.70 39.17
C THR A 393 -0.95 -13.25 38.22
N GLU A 394 -2.11 -13.92 38.26
CA GLU A 394 -3.28 -13.62 37.42
C GLU A 394 -4.11 -12.40 37.89
N THR A 395 -3.87 -11.86 39.09
CA THR A 395 -4.75 -10.85 39.70
C THR A 395 -4.81 -9.53 38.90
N PRO A 396 -6.00 -9.11 38.39
CA PRO A 396 -6.16 -7.84 37.66
C PRO A 396 -5.99 -6.59 38.53
N VAL A 397 -5.58 -5.48 37.88
CA VAL A 397 -5.18 -4.22 38.52
C VAL A 397 -5.87 -3.03 37.81
N GLU A 398 -6.61 -2.23 38.57
CA GLU A 398 -7.11 -0.91 38.12
C GLU A 398 -6.06 0.17 38.35
N LEU A 399 -5.82 1.01 37.34
CA LEU A 399 -4.83 2.09 37.38
C LEU A 399 -5.38 3.34 38.07
N VAL A 400 -5.78 3.23 39.34
CA VAL A 400 -6.61 4.23 40.04
C VAL A 400 -6.07 5.67 39.99
N ASP A 401 -4.74 5.86 40.05
CA ASP A 401 -4.10 7.18 40.03
C ASP A 401 -3.99 7.82 38.63
N TYR A 402 -4.29 7.08 37.54
CA TYR A 402 -4.15 7.57 36.16
C TYR A 402 -5.06 8.78 35.88
N GLN A 403 -6.32 8.73 36.30
CA GLN A 403 -7.24 9.88 36.20
C GLN A 403 -6.66 11.09 36.95
N ASP A 404 -6.13 10.87 38.15
CA ASP A 404 -5.69 11.91 39.06
C ASP A 404 -4.35 12.54 38.62
N LYS A 405 -3.45 11.77 37.99
CA LYS A 405 -2.26 12.30 37.30
C LYS A 405 -2.64 13.05 36.02
N LEU A 406 -3.56 12.52 35.20
CA LEU A 406 -3.95 13.16 33.94
C LEU A 406 -4.70 14.49 34.15
N ASP A 407 -5.56 14.58 35.17
CA ASP A 407 -6.25 15.83 35.55
C ASP A 407 -5.29 16.95 35.99
N LYS A 408 -4.12 16.57 36.54
CA LYS A 408 -3.01 17.48 36.91
C LYS A 408 -2.10 17.81 35.72
N SER A 409 -2.16 17.03 34.64
CA SER A 409 -1.30 17.17 33.47
C SER A 409 -1.62 18.39 32.59
N TRP A 410 -0.75 18.65 31.62
CA TRP A 410 -1.00 19.67 30.61
C TRP A 410 -2.12 19.31 29.62
N VAL A 411 -2.46 18.02 29.46
CA VAL A 411 -3.52 17.54 28.56
C VAL A 411 -4.88 18.08 28.99
N MET A 412 -5.25 17.86 30.26
CA MET A 412 -6.54 18.29 30.79
C MET A 412 -6.64 19.81 30.89
N LYS A 413 -5.52 20.50 31.15
CA LYS A 413 -5.44 21.96 31.07
C LYS A 413 -5.71 22.49 29.66
N GLU A 414 -5.11 21.87 28.63
CA GLU A 414 -5.29 22.27 27.23
C GLU A 414 -6.74 22.05 26.77
N LEU A 415 -7.31 20.86 27.01
CA LEU A 415 -8.69 20.55 26.64
C LEU A 415 -9.69 21.46 27.37
N LYS A 416 -9.41 21.82 28.63
CA LYS A 416 -10.22 22.77 29.41
C LYS A 416 -10.14 24.21 28.88
N GLU A 417 -9.04 24.62 28.26
CA GLU A 417 -8.94 25.94 27.61
C GLU A 417 -9.89 26.04 26.41
N VAL A 418 -9.97 24.99 25.57
CA VAL A 418 -10.76 24.98 24.33
C VAL A 418 -12.22 24.50 24.49
N ARG A 419 -12.62 24.03 25.68
CA ARG A 419 -13.87 23.30 25.94
C ARG A 419 -15.16 23.90 25.37
N ASN A 420 -15.29 25.22 25.35
CA ASN A 420 -16.52 25.90 24.91
C ASN A 420 -16.60 26.09 23.39
N LEU A 421 -15.49 25.91 22.67
CA LEU A 421 -15.38 26.30 21.27
C LEU A 421 -16.26 25.43 20.36
N ARG A 422 -16.19 24.10 20.42
CA ARG A 422 -17.06 23.21 19.63
C ARG A 422 -18.55 23.28 20.02
N PRO A 423 -18.95 23.24 21.32
CA PRO A 423 -20.34 23.44 21.71
C PRO A 423 -20.93 24.80 21.29
N SER A 424 -20.11 25.86 21.14
CA SER A 424 -20.63 27.18 20.76
C SER A 424 -21.33 27.21 19.39
N PHE A 425 -21.06 26.23 18.52
CA PHE A 425 -21.73 26.05 17.23
C PHE A 425 -23.18 25.55 17.35
N HIS A 426 -23.60 24.99 18.50
CA HIS A 426 -24.97 24.53 18.78
C HIS A 426 -25.95 25.67 19.13
N ASN A 427 -25.77 26.85 18.51
CA ASN A 427 -26.56 28.06 18.74
C ASN A 427 -27.44 28.39 17.50
N PRO A 428 -28.50 29.23 17.61
CA PRO A 428 -29.40 29.55 16.48
C PRO A 428 -28.76 30.22 15.25
N LEU A 429 -27.57 30.83 15.39
CA LEU A 429 -26.79 31.40 14.29
C LEU A 429 -25.83 30.37 13.64
N GLY A 430 -25.73 29.17 14.20
CA GLY A 430 -24.87 28.08 13.76
C GLY A 430 -23.41 28.49 13.64
N LEU A 431 -22.81 28.15 12.49
CA LEU A 431 -21.44 28.48 12.06
C LEU A 431 -21.00 29.91 12.43
N TYR A 432 -21.84 30.92 12.16
CA TYR A 432 -21.47 32.31 12.42
C TYR A 432 -21.41 32.64 13.92
N GLY A 433 -22.35 32.13 14.71
CA GLY A 433 -22.33 32.30 16.17
C GLY A 433 -21.13 31.58 16.80
N GLY A 434 -20.82 30.37 16.31
CA GLY A 434 -19.67 29.59 16.76
C GLY A 434 -18.32 30.24 16.41
N ILE A 435 -18.18 30.82 15.21
CA ILE A 435 -16.99 31.60 14.82
C ILE A 435 -16.85 32.87 15.67
N ILE A 436 -17.93 33.62 15.89
CA ILE A 436 -17.89 34.85 16.71
C ILE A 436 -17.51 34.52 18.16
N TYR A 437 -18.15 33.52 18.77
CA TYR A 437 -17.80 33.07 20.12
C TYR A 437 -16.36 32.59 20.18
N SER A 438 -15.93 31.78 19.20
CA SER A 438 -14.58 31.22 19.18
C SER A 438 -13.50 32.28 19.01
N GLY A 439 -13.75 33.33 18.23
CA GLY A 439 -12.86 34.48 18.15
C GLY A 439 -12.75 35.23 19.48
N ILE A 440 -13.88 35.50 20.13
CA ILE A 440 -13.91 36.19 21.44
C ILE A 440 -13.18 35.39 22.52
N ASP A 441 -13.50 34.10 22.66
CA ASP A 441 -12.92 33.24 23.69
C ASP A 441 -11.43 32.97 23.41
N SER A 442 -11.05 32.57 22.20
CA SER A 442 -9.65 32.21 21.89
C SER A 442 -8.67 33.40 21.95
N LEU A 443 -9.09 34.59 21.49
CA LEU A 443 -8.22 35.76 21.40
C LEU A 443 -8.13 36.53 22.73
N PHE A 444 -9.26 36.73 23.41
CA PHE A 444 -9.36 37.64 24.56
C PHE A 444 -9.48 36.91 25.90
N LEU A 445 -10.39 35.94 26.02
CA LEU A 445 -10.72 35.30 27.31
C LEU A 445 -9.81 34.09 27.63
N LYS A 446 -9.27 33.44 26.59
CA LYS A 446 -8.39 32.26 26.62
C LYS A 446 -8.95 31.14 27.48
N GLY A 447 -10.23 30.82 27.30
CA GLY A 447 -10.94 29.76 28.03
C GLY A 447 -11.19 30.05 29.52
N ARG A 448 -10.74 31.21 30.05
CA ARG A 448 -10.79 31.58 31.49
C ARG A 448 -12.17 32.06 31.95
N VAL A 449 -13.22 31.50 31.34
CA VAL A 449 -14.61 31.79 31.68
C VAL A 449 -15.12 30.84 32.79
N PRO A 450 -16.02 31.29 33.69
CA PRO A 450 -16.52 30.48 34.80
C PRO A 450 -17.63 29.48 34.43
N TRP A 451 -17.96 29.31 33.14
CA TRP A 451 -19.01 28.41 32.65
C TRP A 451 -18.48 27.36 31.68
N THR A 452 -19.23 26.28 31.48
CA THR A 452 -19.00 25.28 30.44
C THR A 452 -20.29 25.07 29.64
N PHE A 453 -20.18 24.99 28.32
CA PHE A 453 -21.28 24.63 27.43
C PHE A 453 -21.32 23.11 27.25
N HIS A 454 -22.53 22.54 27.09
CA HIS A 454 -22.74 21.09 27.10
C HIS A 454 -23.32 20.57 25.77
N HIS A 455 -22.86 19.39 25.36
CA HIS A 455 -23.45 18.60 24.28
C HIS A 455 -24.66 17.84 24.82
N LYS A 456 -25.83 18.06 24.22
CA LYS A 456 -27.12 17.58 24.76
C LYS A 456 -27.65 16.29 24.14
N LYS A 457 -26.97 15.77 23.12
CA LYS A 457 -27.37 14.63 22.29
C LYS A 457 -26.15 13.99 21.64
N GLU A 458 -26.31 12.76 21.19
CA GLU A 458 -25.40 12.08 20.28
C GLU A 458 -25.67 12.45 18.82
N ASP A 459 -24.64 12.34 17.97
CA ASP A 459 -24.61 12.80 16.58
C ASP A 459 -25.73 12.23 15.69
N HIS A 460 -26.08 10.95 15.89
CA HIS A 460 -27.17 10.31 15.16
C HIS A 460 -28.53 11.00 15.41
N ALA A 461 -28.77 11.48 16.64
CA ALA A 461 -30.02 12.10 17.10
C ALA A 461 -30.16 13.60 16.74
N HIS A 462 -29.20 14.14 15.98
CA HIS A 462 -29.31 15.41 15.28
C HIS A 462 -29.93 15.27 13.88
N THR A 463 -29.85 14.08 13.28
CA THR A 463 -30.35 13.81 11.92
C THR A 463 -31.85 14.07 11.83
N LYS A 464 -32.27 14.83 10.80
CA LYS A 464 -33.65 15.23 10.58
C LYS A 464 -34.34 14.44 9.50
N SER A 465 -35.68 14.54 9.45
CA SER A 465 -36.45 13.85 8.42
C SER A 465 -36.18 14.46 7.04
N ILE A 466 -36.20 13.63 6.00
CA ILE A 466 -36.15 14.04 4.59
C ILE A 466 -37.26 15.04 4.20
N LYS A 467 -38.30 15.18 5.02
CA LYS A 467 -39.37 16.18 4.85
C LYS A 467 -38.96 17.60 5.28
N GLU A 468 -37.89 17.74 6.06
CA GLU A 468 -37.39 19.02 6.57
C GLU A 468 -36.32 19.64 5.64
N TYR A 469 -35.74 18.85 4.73
CA TYR A 469 -34.63 19.24 3.86
C TYR A 469 -34.94 18.95 2.39
N LYS A 470 -34.14 19.53 1.48
CA LYS A 470 -34.15 19.18 0.06
C LYS A 470 -32.91 18.35 -0.28
N PRO A 471 -32.98 17.44 -1.27
CA PRO A 471 -31.81 16.81 -1.87
C PRO A 471 -30.76 17.86 -2.25
N ILE A 472 -29.49 17.54 -2.02
CA ILE A 472 -28.36 18.37 -2.46
C ILE A 472 -27.94 17.87 -3.84
N ASP A 473 -28.00 18.77 -4.82
CA ASP A 473 -27.46 18.54 -6.15
C ASP A 473 -25.93 18.65 -6.10
N TYR A 474 -25.25 17.53 -6.34
CA TYR A 474 -23.79 17.41 -6.35
C TYR A 474 -23.30 17.25 -7.78
N PRO A 475 -22.28 18.01 -8.23
CA PRO A 475 -21.76 17.89 -9.58
C PRO A 475 -21.13 16.50 -9.78
N PRO A 476 -21.21 15.92 -11.00
CA PRO A 476 -20.50 14.69 -11.32
C PRO A 476 -18.97 14.88 -11.20
N PRO A 477 -18.21 13.79 -10.97
CA PRO A 477 -16.75 13.85 -10.97
C PRO A 477 -16.20 14.25 -12.34
N ASP A 478 -15.13 15.03 -12.36
CA ASP A 478 -14.42 15.40 -13.61
C ASP A 478 -13.22 14.49 -13.92
N HIS A 479 -12.96 13.53 -13.01
CA HIS A 479 -11.83 12.61 -12.98
C HIS A 479 -10.44 13.28 -13.04
N LYS A 480 -10.36 14.57 -12.63
CA LYS A 480 -9.14 15.39 -12.62
C LYS A 480 -8.92 16.08 -11.28
N LEU A 481 -9.96 16.71 -10.74
CA LEU A 481 -10.02 17.32 -9.41
C LEU A 481 -10.96 16.53 -8.50
N SER A 482 -12.10 16.07 -9.01
CA SER A 482 -13.07 15.22 -8.31
C SER A 482 -13.17 13.82 -8.92
N PHE A 483 -13.43 12.82 -8.09
CA PHE A 483 -13.50 11.41 -8.46
C PHE A 483 -14.80 10.77 -7.98
N ASP A 484 -15.16 9.63 -8.56
CA ASP A 484 -16.16 8.74 -8.00
C ASP A 484 -15.62 7.99 -6.77
N ILE A 485 -16.55 7.47 -5.96
CA ILE A 485 -16.20 6.87 -4.67
C ILE A 485 -15.41 5.57 -4.80
N LEU A 486 -15.54 4.82 -5.90
CA LEU A 486 -14.83 3.54 -6.11
C LEU A 486 -13.38 3.79 -6.55
N THR A 487 -13.14 4.74 -7.45
CA THR A 487 -11.80 5.27 -7.75
C THR A 487 -11.11 5.74 -6.48
N SER A 488 -11.81 6.47 -5.60
CA SER A 488 -11.28 6.85 -4.28
C SER A 488 -10.99 5.64 -3.39
N VAL A 489 -11.92 4.69 -3.24
CA VAL A 489 -11.71 3.47 -2.43
C VAL A 489 -10.48 2.68 -2.91
N SER A 490 -10.25 2.55 -4.22
CA SER A 490 -9.07 1.87 -4.77
C SER A 490 -7.75 2.47 -4.25
N ARG A 491 -7.70 3.79 -4.01
CA ARG A 491 -6.53 4.52 -3.50
C ARG A 491 -6.29 4.36 -1.99
N THR A 492 -7.17 3.64 -1.26
CA THR A 492 -6.94 3.25 0.14
C THR A 492 -6.14 1.95 0.27
N GLY A 493 -6.12 1.13 -0.79
CA GLY A 493 -5.62 -0.25 -0.73
C GLY A 493 -6.43 -1.17 0.18
N THR A 494 -7.66 -0.80 0.58
CA THR A 494 -8.48 -1.63 1.48
C THR A 494 -8.87 -2.96 0.82
N ASN A 495 -8.79 -4.05 1.58
CA ASN A 495 -9.29 -5.36 1.15
C ASN A 495 -9.72 -6.22 2.35
N HIS A 496 -10.60 -7.20 2.11
CA HIS A 496 -11.05 -8.19 3.08
C HIS A 496 -11.27 -9.53 2.37
N ALA A 497 -11.05 -10.66 3.04
CA ALA A 497 -11.44 -11.96 2.48
C ALA A 497 -12.96 -12.01 2.27
N GLU A 498 -13.42 -12.24 1.04
CA GLU A 498 -14.83 -12.10 0.61
C GLU A 498 -15.78 -13.05 1.37
N ASN A 499 -15.33 -14.28 1.61
CA ASN A 499 -16.06 -15.29 2.34
C ASN A 499 -15.71 -15.27 3.84
N GLN A 500 -16.03 -14.17 4.52
CA GLN A 500 -15.93 -14.03 5.98
C GLN A 500 -17.25 -13.48 6.57
N PRO A 501 -17.49 -13.61 7.89
CA PRO A 501 -18.64 -12.98 8.55
C PRO A 501 -18.64 -11.46 8.32
N ASN A 502 -19.80 -10.88 8.00
CA ASN A 502 -19.89 -9.45 7.78
C ASN A 502 -19.71 -8.69 9.12
N HIS A 503 -18.61 -7.97 9.26
CA HIS A 503 -18.23 -7.21 10.44
C HIS A 503 -19.11 -5.95 10.70
N LEU A 504 -20.09 -5.69 9.83
CA LEU A 504 -21.04 -4.58 9.90
C LEU A 504 -22.42 -5.16 10.23
N VAL A 505 -22.61 -5.53 11.50
CA VAL A 505 -23.71 -6.38 11.95
C VAL A 505 -24.97 -5.56 12.22
N ILE A 506 -26.05 -5.87 11.50
CA ILE A 506 -27.43 -5.57 11.89
C ILE A 506 -28.08 -6.87 12.35
N LYS A 507 -28.74 -6.87 13.50
CA LYS A 507 -29.43 -8.08 13.99
C LYS A 507 -30.59 -8.46 13.06
N PRO A 508 -30.79 -9.75 12.70
CA PRO A 508 -31.84 -10.16 11.76
C PRO A 508 -33.25 -9.68 12.13
N GLU A 509 -33.57 -9.64 13.43
CA GLU A 509 -34.83 -9.13 13.98
C GLU A 509 -35.03 -7.61 13.78
N ASN A 510 -33.94 -6.84 13.68
CA ASN A 510 -33.99 -5.38 13.48
C ASN A 510 -34.00 -4.98 12.01
N LEU A 511 -33.54 -5.83 11.10
CA LEU A 511 -33.28 -5.47 9.68
C LEU A 511 -34.52 -4.89 8.95
N ALA A 512 -35.72 -5.37 9.27
CA ALA A 512 -36.96 -4.82 8.70
C ALA A 512 -37.23 -3.38 9.17
N ALA A 513 -37.09 -3.12 10.47
CA ALA A 513 -37.25 -1.79 11.07
C ALA A 513 -36.12 -0.82 10.65
N HIS A 514 -34.90 -1.33 10.47
CA HIS A 514 -33.77 -0.59 9.89
C HIS A 514 -34.15 -0.06 8.50
N LEU A 515 -34.62 -0.95 7.62
CA LEU A 515 -34.98 -0.62 6.24
C LEU A 515 -36.15 0.37 6.18
N GLU A 516 -37.24 0.10 6.93
CA GLU A 516 -38.39 0.99 6.99
C GLU A 516 -38.00 2.38 7.46
N THR A 517 -37.27 2.48 8.58
CA THR A 517 -36.90 3.78 9.19
C THR A 517 -35.88 4.54 8.35
N ASN A 518 -34.76 3.91 7.99
CA ASN A 518 -33.66 4.61 7.31
C ASN A 518 -34.03 4.99 5.88
N VAL A 519 -34.77 4.17 5.14
CA VAL A 519 -35.21 4.54 3.78
C VAL A 519 -36.33 5.59 3.83
N SER A 520 -37.39 5.40 4.62
CA SER A 520 -38.56 6.29 4.57
C SER A 520 -38.39 7.63 5.29
N GLN A 521 -37.52 7.72 6.29
CA GLN A 521 -37.32 8.95 7.08
C GLN A 521 -36.00 9.65 6.77
N PHE A 522 -34.98 8.91 6.31
CA PHE A 522 -33.60 9.39 6.17
C PHE A 522 -32.95 9.09 4.80
N ASP A 523 -33.73 8.70 3.78
CA ASP A 523 -33.28 8.46 2.39
C ASP A 523 -32.08 7.48 2.29
N GLY A 524 -32.02 6.48 3.16
CA GLY A 524 -30.90 5.53 3.21
C GLY A 524 -29.55 6.20 3.52
N LEU A 525 -29.52 7.12 4.49
CA LEU A 525 -28.39 7.99 4.87
C LEU A 525 -27.00 7.39 4.67
N LEU A 526 -26.78 6.13 5.06
CA LEU A 526 -25.47 5.48 5.00
C LEU A 526 -24.89 5.34 3.58
N ASN A 527 -25.73 5.32 2.54
CA ASN A 527 -25.29 5.37 1.16
C ASN A 527 -24.58 6.71 0.81
N LYS A 528 -24.96 7.81 1.48
CA LYS A 528 -24.35 9.14 1.36
C LYS A 528 -23.28 9.42 2.40
N ALA A 529 -23.48 8.93 3.64
CA ALA A 529 -22.61 9.19 4.79
C ALA A 529 -21.39 8.26 4.87
N CYS A 530 -21.42 7.09 4.21
CA CYS A 530 -20.26 6.20 4.15
C CYS A 530 -19.21 6.73 3.17
N PRO A 531 -17.95 6.96 3.59
CA PRO A 531 -16.87 7.41 2.72
C PRO A 531 -16.33 6.34 1.76
N ALA A 532 -16.99 5.18 1.64
CA ALA A 532 -16.47 4.03 0.88
C ALA A 532 -17.52 3.19 0.14
N GLY A 533 -18.74 3.70 -0.08
CA GLY A 533 -19.76 2.98 -0.89
C GLY A 533 -20.17 1.60 -0.32
N VAL A 534 -20.11 1.43 1.00
CA VAL A 534 -20.34 0.14 1.66
C VAL A 534 -21.82 -0.24 1.75
N TYR A 535 -22.74 0.74 1.71
CA TYR A 535 -24.17 0.53 1.94
C TYR A 535 -25.01 0.97 0.74
N GLU A 536 -25.81 0.05 0.21
CA GLU A 536 -26.71 0.31 -0.93
C GLU A 536 -28.14 -0.14 -0.61
N TYR A 537 -29.11 0.73 -0.90
CA TYR A 537 -30.53 0.49 -0.61
C TYR A 537 -31.31 0.24 -1.92
N ILE A 538 -31.22 -0.99 -2.43
CA ILE A 538 -31.77 -1.41 -3.74
C ILE A 538 -33.07 -2.18 -3.52
N ASP A 539 -34.17 -1.80 -4.19
CA ASP A 539 -35.48 -2.49 -4.15
C ASP A 539 -35.98 -2.86 -2.74
N LYS A 540 -35.82 -1.93 -1.79
CA LYS A 540 -36.14 -2.11 -0.35
C LYS A 540 -35.33 -3.20 0.36
N LYS A 541 -34.19 -3.61 -0.20
CA LYS A 541 -33.17 -4.45 0.44
C LYS A 541 -31.96 -3.58 0.81
N LEU A 542 -31.18 -4.03 1.78
CA LEU A 542 -29.87 -3.45 2.09
C LEU A 542 -28.79 -4.42 1.60
N VAL A 543 -27.93 -3.95 0.71
CA VAL A 543 -26.68 -4.62 0.34
C VAL A 543 -25.56 -3.97 1.14
N ILE A 544 -24.66 -4.80 1.69
CA ILE A 544 -23.51 -4.36 2.48
C ILE A 544 -22.24 -4.93 1.83
N ASN A 545 -21.49 -4.06 1.17
CA ASN A 545 -20.21 -4.33 0.51
C ASN A 545 -19.07 -4.21 1.54
N SER A 546 -19.04 -5.11 2.52
CA SER A 546 -18.11 -5.06 3.66
C SER A 546 -16.63 -5.08 3.24
N GLN A 547 -16.30 -5.62 2.06
CA GLN A 547 -14.95 -5.61 1.50
C GLN A 547 -14.40 -4.19 1.25
N ASN A 548 -15.29 -3.23 0.97
CA ASN A 548 -14.91 -1.82 0.76
C ASN A 548 -14.70 -1.05 2.09
N CYS A 549 -14.85 -1.67 3.27
CA CYS A 549 -14.89 -0.92 4.53
C CYS A 549 -13.53 -0.32 4.92
N ILE A 550 -13.42 1.01 4.93
CA ILE A 550 -12.16 1.69 5.27
C ILE A 550 -11.98 1.95 6.78
N HIS A 551 -12.62 1.13 7.63
CA HIS A 551 -12.54 1.16 9.09
C HIS A 551 -12.85 2.52 9.77
N CYS A 552 -13.53 3.43 9.06
CA CYS A 552 -13.77 4.80 9.52
C CYS A 552 -14.65 4.94 10.78
N LYS A 553 -15.37 3.89 11.18
CA LYS A 553 -16.37 3.80 12.27
C LYS A 553 -17.64 4.68 12.09
N THR A 554 -17.71 5.56 11.09
CA THR A 554 -18.84 6.49 10.86
C THR A 554 -20.23 5.86 10.88
N CYS A 555 -20.39 4.66 10.35
CA CYS A 555 -21.69 3.97 10.30
C CYS A 555 -22.26 3.67 11.69
N SER A 556 -21.41 3.26 12.65
CA SER A 556 -21.79 3.03 14.05
C SER A 556 -22.16 4.34 14.76
N ILE A 557 -21.51 5.45 14.40
CA ILE A 557 -21.74 6.78 15.01
C ILE A 557 -22.99 7.47 14.45
N LYS A 558 -23.20 7.44 13.13
CA LYS A 558 -24.15 8.33 12.43
C LYS A 558 -25.48 7.67 12.05
N VAL A 559 -25.61 6.34 12.08
CA VAL A 559 -26.89 5.69 11.72
C VAL A 559 -27.99 6.11 12.73
N PRO A 560 -29.10 6.74 12.29
CA PRO A 560 -30.13 7.28 13.18
C PRO A 560 -30.75 6.24 14.12
N THR A 561 -30.86 4.99 13.66
CA THR A 561 -31.43 3.84 14.38
C THR A 561 -30.50 3.16 15.38
N GLN A 562 -29.20 3.49 15.41
CA GLN A 562 -28.17 2.89 16.30
C GLN A 562 -28.18 1.35 16.35
N ASP A 563 -28.50 0.71 15.22
CA ASP A 563 -28.69 -0.74 15.08
C ASP A 563 -27.60 -1.45 14.26
N ILE A 564 -26.54 -0.72 13.85
CA ILE A 564 -25.32 -1.26 13.28
C ILE A 564 -24.24 -1.37 14.35
N THR A 565 -23.78 -2.58 14.62
CA THR A 565 -22.55 -2.83 15.37
C THR A 565 -21.39 -2.98 14.40
N TRP A 566 -20.39 -2.10 14.49
CA TRP A 566 -19.07 -2.33 13.88
C TRP A 566 -18.27 -3.28 14.78
N THR A 567 -17.93 -4.46 14.28
CA THR A 567 -16.96 -5.38 14.88
C THR A 567 -15.67 -5.37 14.07
N VAL A 568 -14.60 -5.98 14.60
CA VAL A 568 -13.41 -6.25 13.79
C VAL A 568 -13.71 -7.34 12.74
N PRO A 569 -13.16 -7.24 11.52
CA PRO A 569 -13.09 -8.35 10.57
C PRO A 569 -12.02 -9.37 10.98
N GLU A 570 -11.79 -10.39 10.13
CA GLU A 570 -10.55 -11.16 10.16
C GLU A 570 -9.32 -10.19 10.09
N GLY A 571 -8.38 -10.37 11.02
CA GLY A 571 -7.20 -9.52 11.15
C GLY A 571 -6.33 -9.46 9.88
N GLY A 572 -5.62 -8.34 9.71
CA GLY A 572 -4.93 -7.98 8.46
C GLY A 572 -5.85 -7.36 7.40
N GLY A 573 -7.16 -7.58 7.46
CA GLY A 573 -8.14 -6.90 6.62
C GLY A 573 -8.30 -5.41 6.95
N GLY A 574 -8.69 -4.62 5.95
CA GLY A 574 -8.88 -3.17 6.02
C GLY A 574 -7.88 -2.35 5.20
N PRO A 575 -7.83 -1.01 5.40
CA PRO A 575 -6.94 -0.10 4.65
C PRO A 575 -5.43 -0.38 4.73
N ALA A 576 -4.75 0.02 3.65
CA ALA A 576 -3.31 -0.03 3.49
C ALA A 576 -2.74 1.37 3.18
N TYR A 577 -3.00 2.35 4.06
CA TYR A 577 -2.85 3.78 3.78
C TYR A 577 -1.41 4.26 3.45
N PHE A 578 -0.37 3.49 3.78
CA PHE A 578 1.02 3.87 3.46
C PHE A 578 1.53 3.31 2.13
N THR A 579 0.97 2.19 1.63
CA THR A 579 1.64 1.35 0.62
C THR A 579 1.81 2.05 -0.73
N ARG A 580 0.85 2.94 -1.08
CA ARG A 580 0.91 3.78 -2.30
C ARG A 580 1.74 5.06 -2.15
N LEU A 581 2.24 5.38 -0.95
CA LEU A 581 3.06 6.58 -0.69
C LEU A 581 4.58 6.30 -0.70
N ASN A 582 5.01 5.04 -0.79
CA ASN A 582 6.42 4.65 -0.81
C ASN A 582 7.13 4.88 -2.17
N THR A 583 6.96 6.07 -2.77
CA THR A 583 7.74 6.50 -3.95
C THR A 583 9.16 6.96 -3.59
N GLY A 584 9.88 6.15 -2.80
CA GLY A 584 11.29 6.34 -2.45
C GLY A 584 11.52 7.01 -1.09
N ALA A 585 12.14 6.30 -0.16
CA ALA A 585 12.82 6.90 0.99
C ALA A 585 14.28 7.15 0.62
N ALA A 586 14.75 8.39 0.73
CA ALA A 586 16.15 8.74 0.54
C ALA A 586 16.85 8.77 1.91
N ALA A 587 17.63 7.73 2.21
CA ALA A 587 18.48 7.74 3.40
C ALA A 587 19.56 8.83 3.24
N CYS A 588 19.54 9.82 4.14
CA CYS A 588 20.69 10.70 4.33
C CYS A 588 21.84 9.88 4.94
N VAL A 589 23.08 10.31 4.71
CA VAL A 589 24.25 9.71 5.35
C VAL A 589 25.24 10.84 5.66
N TRP A 590 25.25 11.30 6.91
CA TRP A 590 26.33 12.16 7.42
C TRP A 590 27.25 11.37 8.36
N GLY A 591 28.56 11.45 8.10
CA GLY A 591 29.56 10.64 8.78
C GLY A 591 29.79 11.06 10.24
N THR A 592 29.82 10.07 11.13
CA THR A 592 30.07 10.25 12.57
C THR A 592 31.45 10.82 12.88
N ARG A 593 31.54 11.65 13.94
CA ARG A 593 32.80 12.00 14.62
C ARG A 593 32.55 12.49 16.05
N ALA A 594 33.31 11.94 17.00
CA ALA A 594 33.34 12.29 18.42
C ALA A 594 34.68 11.78 19.02
N PRO A 595 35.05 12.12 20.27
CA PRO A 595 34.53 13.15 21.19
C PRO A 595 35.62 14.20 21.59
N GLY A 596 35.30 15.15 22.48
CA GLY A 596 36.26 16.18 22.95
C GLY A 596 35.75 17.09 24.09
N GLU A 597 35.88 16.60 25.31
CA GLU A 597 35.72 17.16 26.69
C GLU A 597 35.29 18.62 27.00
N HIS A 598 34.56 18.72 28.12
CA HIS A 598 34.03 19.86 28.89
C HIS A 598 34.94 21.10 29.06
N THR A 599 34.42 22.33 29.21
CA THR A 599 33.91 22.92 30.48
C THR A 599 33.46 24.39 30.30
N GLY A 600 32.75 24.99 31.28
CA GLY A 600 32.96 26.42 31.62
C GLY A 600 31.89 27.49 31.28
N HIS A 601 30.82 27.57 32.08
CA HIS A 601 30.14 28.79 32.59
C HIS A 601 29.97 30.12 31.78
N THR A 602 28.69 30.55 31.74
CA THR A 602 28.14 31.91 32.01
C THR A 602 28.40 33.14 31.10
N LYS A 603 27.34 33.48 30.34
CA LYS A 603 26.73 34.83 30.14
C LYS A 603 27.51 35.94 29.39
N PRO A 604 26.81 37.00 28.90
CA PRO A 604 27.19 37.68 27.66
C PRO A 604 27.76 39.09 27.82
N LEU A 605 28.38 39.60 26.74
CA LEU A 605 28.53 41.02 26.40
C LEU A 605 28.73 41.18 24.87
N GLU A 606 28.60 42.40 24.36
CA GLU A 606 28.51 42.70 22.92
C GLU A 606 29.84 43.12 22.24
N GLN A 607 29.77 43.37 20.93
CA GLN A 607 30.79 43.99 20.04
C GLN A 607 31.94 43.09 19.53
N PRO A 608 32.58 43.42 18.40
CA PRO A 608 31.99 43.92 17.14
C PRO A 608 32.47 43.14 15.88
N LEU A 609 31.96 43.54 14.71
CA LEU A 609 32.19 42.90 13.40
C LEU A 609 33.67 42.88 12.95
N SER A 610 34.22 41.68 12.71
CA SER A 610 35.43 41.50 11.87
C SER A 610 35.46 40.15 11.12
N GLY A 611 35.20 39.03 11.80
CA GLY A 611 35.45 37.68 11.26
C GLY A 611 34.56 37.19 10.10
N GLN A 612 33.37 37.76 9.89
CA GLN A 612 32.41 37.26 8.89
C GLN A 612 32.94 37.31 7.45
N LYS A 613 33.80 38.29 7.10
CA LYS A 613 34.39 38.40 5.76
C LYS A 613 35.27 37.20 5.40
N THR A 614 36.06 36.71 6.35
CA THR A 614 36.98 35.59 6.14
C THR A 614 36.22 34.29 5.88
N VAL A 615 35.14 34.04 6.63
CA VAL A 615 34.30 32.84 6.47
C VAL A 615 33.56 32.88 5.12
N MET A 616 32.97 34.02 4.73
CA MET A 616 32.35 34.16 3.40
C MET A 616 33.36 34.01 2.26
N MET A 617 34.58 34.52 2.42
CA MET A 617 35.63 34.41 1.40
C MET A 617 36.11 32.97 1.24
N ALA A 618 36.28 32.23 2.34
CA ALA A 618 36.59 30.80 2.31
C ALA A 618 35.46 29.98 1.66
N LEU A 619 34.20 30.23 2.02
CA LEU A 619 33.04 29.56 1.42
C LEU A 619 32.93 29.84 -0.09
N SER A 620 33.16 31.10 -0.51
CA SER A 620 33.21 31.47 -1.93
C SER A 620 34.35 30.76 -2.68
N LEU A 621 35.51 30.58 -2.06
CA LEU A 621 36.63 29.85 -2.64
C LEU A 621 36.30 28.36 -2.83
N VAL A 622 35.68 27.73 -1.82
CA VAL A 622 35.25 26.32 -1.89
C VAL A 622 34.18 26.12 -2.98
N LEU A 623 33.18 27.01 -3.06
CA LEU A 623 32.16 26.94 -4.10
C LEU A 623 32.76 27.09 -5.52
N ARG A 624 33.67 28.05 -5.72
CA ARG A 624 34.40 28.20 -7.01
C ARG A 624 35.29 26.99 -7.32
N LEU A 625 35.93 26.38 -6.32
CA LEU A 625 36.70 25.14 -6.52
C LEU A 625 35.79 23.99 -6.95
N LEU A 626 34.59 23.86 -6.37
CA LEU A 626 33.60 22.88 -6.82
C LEU A 626 33.09 23.17 -8.23
N GLU A 627 32.81 24.42 -8.58
CA GLU A 627 32.46 24.84 -9.96
C GLU A 627 33.57 24.42 -10.96
N TYR A 628 34.84 24.72 -10.67
CA TYR A 628 35.95 24.34 -11.54
C TYR A 628 36.13 22.81 -11.63
N LEU A 629 35.96 22.07 -10.53
CA LEU A 629 36.03 20.60 -10.54
C LEU A 629 34.89 19.98 -11.36
N ILE A 630 33.68 20.53 -11.28
CA ILE A 630 32.54 20.12 -12.10
C ILE A 630 32.80 20.41 -13.58
N LEU A 631 33.28 21.61 -13.92
CA LEU A 631 33.61 21.99 -15.30
C LEU A 631 34.75 21.13 -15.88
N LEU A 632 35.80 20.83 -15.10
CA LEU A 632 36.87 19.92 -15.48
C LEU A 632 36.35 18.48 -15.69
N GLY A 633 35.46 17.99 -14.82
CA GLY A 633 34.82 16.69 -14.95
C GLY A 633 33.96 16.58 -16.22
N LEU A 634 33.15 17.59 -16.49
CA LEU A 634 32.35 17.69 -17.72
C LEU A 634 33.22 17.79 -18.98
N GLY A 635 34.32 18.54 -18.92
CA GLY A 635 35.31 18.67 -20.00
C GLY A 635 36.02 17.34 -20.29
N ALA A 636 36.45 16.61 -19.26
CA ALA A 636 37.06 15.29 -19.38
C ALA A 636 36.06 14.25 -19.93
N LEU A 637 34.83 14.23 -19.42
CA LEU A 637 33.76 13.34 -19.89
C LEU A 637 33.40 13.60 -21.37
N SER A 638 33.29 14.87 -21.76
CA SER A 638 33.06 15.27 -23.15
C SER A 638 34.22 14.84 -24.05
N SER A 639 35.46 15.09 -23.62
CA SER A 639 36.67 14.69 -24.35
C SER A 639 36.75 13.17 -24.56
N TYR A 640 36.38 12.37 -23.56
CA TYR A 640 36.31 10.90 -23.66
C TYR A 640 35.32 10.45 -24.76
N TYR A 641 34.10 10.98 -24.78
CA TYR A 641 33.11 10.62 -25.80
C TYR A 641 33.47 11.15 -27.20
N ILE A 642 34.07 12.34 -27.30
CA ILE A 642 34.57 12.89 -28.58
C ILE A 642 35.73 12.04 -29.11
N ALA A 643 36.70 11.66 -28.27
CA ALA A 643 37.78 10.76 -28.66
C ALA A 643 37.26 9.38 -29.09
N GLY A 644 36.22 8.85 -28.43
CA GLY A 644 35.52 7.63 -28.85
C GLY A 644 34.89 7.74 -30.24
N TYR A 645 34.22 8.86 -30.53
CA TYR A 645 33.65 9.15 -31.85
C TYR A 645 34.70 9.29 -32.95
N LEU A 646 35.77 10.06 -32.70
CA LEU A 646 36.87 10.28 -33.64
C LEU A 646 37.64 8.98 -33.92
N ARG A 647 37.86 8.14 -32.91
CA ARG A 647 38.53 6.83 -33.06
C ARG A 647 37.74 5.86 -33.95
N ASN A 648 36.40 5.98 -34.00
CA ASN A 648 35.50 5.25 -34.91
C ASN A 648 35.88 3.75 -35.11
N LYS A 649 36.23 3.03 -34.03
CA LYS A 649 36.95 1.73 -34.08
C LYS A 649 36.30 0.69 -35.01
N HIS A 650 34.98 0.66 -35.08
CA HIS A 650 34.21 -0.31 -35.89
C HIS A 650 33.68 0.29 -37.21
N GLN A 651 34.23 1.44 -37.63
CA GLN A 651 33.89 2.15 -38.87
C GLN A 651 32.37 2.38 -39.04
N LEU A 652 31.69 2.79 -37.96
CA LEU A 652 30.25 2.97 -37.94
C LEU A 652 29.76 4.37 -38.37
N ASN A 653 30.66 5.35 -38.54
CA ASN A 653 30.29 6.70 -38.98
C ASN A 653 29.64 6.76 -40.39
N ARG A 654 29.76 5.69 -41.19
CA ARG A 654 29.11 5.53 -42.51
C ARG A 654 27.66 5.06 -42.46
N TYR A 655 27.19 4.54 -41.33
CA TYR A 655 25.81 4.09 -41.18
C TYR A 655 24.92 5.20 -40.62
N PRO A 656 23.67 5.35 -41.11
CA PRO A 656 22.71 6.31 -40.60
C PRO A 656 22.24 5.95 -39.18
N GLY A 657 21.64 6.91 -38.48
CA GLY A 657 21.14 6.75 -37.12
C GLY A 657 21.16 8.06 -36.31
N PRO A 658 20.64 8.05 -35.07
CA PRO A 658 20.54 9.25 -34.24
C PRO A 658 21.90 9.91 -33.97
N PHE A 659 21.93 11.25 -33.90
CA PHE A 659 23.18 11.99 -33.65
C PHE A 659 23.87 11.54 -32.36
N LEU A 660 23.12 11.39 -31.26
CA LEU A 660 23.63 10.95 -29.96
C LEU A 660 24.17 9.50 -29.97
N ALA A 661 23.64 8.63 -30.84
CA ALA A 661 24.12 7.26 -31.02
C ALA A 661 25.56 7.19 -31.53
N LYS A 662 26.08 8.27 -32.12
CA LYS A 662 27.48 8.37 -32.57
C LYS A 662 28.46 8.49 -31.39
N PHE A 663 28.00 8.99 -30.24
CA PHE A 663 28.84 9.35 -29.09
C PHE A 663 28.63 8.46 -27.86
N SER A 664 27.39 8.15 -27.47
CA SER A 664 27.11 7.40 -26.25
C SER A 664 25.91 6.44 -26.37
N ARG A 665 25.81 5.47 -25.46
CA ARG A 665 24.62 4.63 -25.28
C ARG A 665 23.51 5.34 -24.49
N LEU A 666 23.76 6.53 -23.92
CA LEU A 666 22.81 7.27 -23.09
C LEU A 666 21.42 7.43 -23.74
N TRP A 667 21.38 7.76 -25.03
CA TRP A 667 20.11 7.93 -25.75
C TRP A 667 19.29 6.62 -25.80
N LEU A 668 19.95 5.47 -25.99
CA LEU A 668 19.30 4.15 -26.04
C LEU A 668 18.79 3.74 -24.65
N GLY A 669 19.55 4.05 -23.59
CA GLY A 669 19.09 3.94 -22.21
C GLY A 669 17.84 4.78 -21.96
N TYR A 670 17.87 6.05 -22.34
CA TYR A 670 16.73 6.98 -22.24
C TYR A 670 15.49 6.46 -22.99
N THR A 671 15.61 6.02 -24.25
CA THR A 671 14.46 5.46 -24.99
C THR A 671 13.93 4.16 -24.40
N THR A 672 14.76 3.39 -23.68
CA THR A 672 14.34 2.17 -22.97
C THR A 672 13.61 2.50 -21.67
N ARG A 673 14.09 3.50 -20.91
CA ARG A 673 13.51 4.00 -19.65
C ARG A 673 12.05 4.47 -19.75
N PHE A 674 11.59 4.79 -20.96
CA PHE A 674 10.22 5.21 -21.28
C PHE A 674 9.48 4.21 -22.20
N GLY A 675 9.91 2.94 -22.28
CA GLY A 675 9.25 1.87 -23.05
C GLY A 675 9.34 1.97 -24.58
N LYS A 676 9.70 3.13 -25.14
CA LYS A 676 9.63 3.43 -26.59
C LYS A 676 10.78 2.87 -27.44
N ARG A 677 11.62 1.97 -26.90
CA ARG A 677 12.82 1.45 -27.61
C ARG A 677 12.48 0.83 -28.97
N TYR A 678 11.51 -0.09 -29.04
CA TYR A 678 11.22 -0.79 -30.30
C TYR A 678 10.61 0.17 -31.34
N GLN A 679 9.61 0.98 -30.95
CA GLN A 679 8.97 1.98 -31.80
C GLN A 679 9.97 2.96 -32.42
N ILE A 680 10.98 3.40 -31.66
CA ILE A 680 12.00 4.34 -32.16
C ILE A 680 13.02 3.61 -33.06
N ILE A 681 13.36 2.35 -32.78
CA ILE A 681 14.20 1.54 -33.68
C ILE A 681 13.48 1.27 -35.00
N HIS A 682 12.18 1.00 -34.97
CA HIS A 682 11.31 0.85 -36.14
C HIS A 682 11.28 2.12 -36.99
N GLN A 683 10.94 3.26 -36.39
CA GLN A 683 10.93 4.56 -37.07
C GLN A 683 12.29 4.92 -37.69
N LEU A 684 13.41 4.46 -37.09
CA LEU A 684 14.73 4.63 -37.66
C LEU A 684 14.98 3.69 -38.85
N HIS A 685 14.56 2.43 -38.81
CA HIS A 685 14.66 1.51 -39.94
C HIS A 685 13.76 1.93 -41.11
N GLN A 686 12.52 2.35 -40.86
CA GLN A 686 11.63 2.96 -41.86
C GLN A 686 12.25 4.21 -42.51
N LYS A 687 12.99 5.03 -41.75
CA LYS A 687 13.62 6.26 -42.25
C LYS A 687 14.99 6.05 -42.95
N HIS A 688 15.70 4.97 -42.60
CA HIS A 688 17.12 4.81 -42.95
C HIS A 688 17.49 3.46 -43.55
N GLY A 689 16.52 2.56 -43.73
CA GLY A 689 16.69 1.24 -44.32
C GLY A 689 17.27 0.18 -43.38
N ARG A 690 17.72 -0.91 -43.99
CA ARG A 690 18.08 -2.18 -43.35
C ARG A 690 19.15 -2.08 -42.24
N LEU A 691 20.11 -1.14 -42.32
CA LEU A 691 21.25 -1.02 -41.39
C LEU A 691 21.28 0.34 -40.67
N VAL A 692 21.05 0.35 -39.35
CA VAL A 692 20.96 1.56 -38.51
C VAL A 692 21.93 1.50 -37.33
N ARG A 693 22.75 2.53 -37.14
CA ARG A 693 23.61 2.68 -35.96
C ARG A 693 22.80 3.11 -34.74
N ILE A 694 22.69 2.24 -33.75
CA ILE A 694 21.97 2.51 -32.49
C ILE A 694 22.90 2.76 -31.29
N ALA A 695 24.22 2.53 -31.42
CA ALA A 695 25.18 2.96 -30.40
C ALA A 695 26.58 3.24 -31.00
N PRO A 696 27.55 3.73 -30.20
CA PRO A 696 28.91 3.99 -30.69
C PRO A 696 29.59 2.75 -31.27
N ASN A 697 29.18 1.57 -30.80
CA ASN A 697 29.67 0.24 -31.17
C ASN A 697 28.55 -0.78 -31.48
N GLU A 698 27.29 -0.35 -31.73
CA GLU A 698 26.14 -1.23 -31.97
C GLU A 698 25.39 -0.85 -33.27
N LEU A 699 25.19 -1.86 -34.11
CA LEU A 699 24.49 -1.77 -35.39
C LEU A 699 23.23 -2.64 -35.34
N SER A 700 22.07 -2.02 -35.55
CA SER A 700 20.80 -2.69 -35.77
C SER A 700 20.67 -3.09 -37.24
N ILE A 701 20.30 -4.34 -37.49
CA ILE A 701 20.20 -4.93 -38.82
C ILE A 701 18.81 -5.56 -38.96
N ALA A 702 17.90 -4.85 -39.61
CA ALA A 702 16.54 -5.30 -39.90
C ALA A 702 16.53 -6.06 -41.22
N ASP A 703 17.19 -7.22 -41.26
CA ASP A 703 17.35 -8.03 -42.47
C ASP A 703 17.38 -9.54 -42.08
N PRO A 704 16.53 -10.39 -42.67
CA PRO A 704 16.46 -11.82 -42.30
C PRO A 704 17.79 -12.57 -42.43
N ASP A 705 18.63 -12.22 -43.42
CA ASP A 705 19.92 -12.88 -43.64
C ASP A 705 20.92 -12.58 -42.51
N ALA A 706 20.66 -11.57 -41.67
CA ALA A 706 21.45 -11.31 -40.47
C ALA A 706 21.16 -12.29 -39.32
N ILE A 707 20.01 -12.97 -39.32
CA ILE A 707 19.62 -13.93 -38.28
C ILE A 707 20.65 -15.09 -38.16
N PRO A 708 20.97 -15.85 -39.22
CA PRO A 708 21.94 -16.95 -39.13
C PRO A 708 23.37 -16.47 -38.84
N ILE A 709 23.70 -15.20 -39.09
CA ILE A 709 25.04 -14.62 -38.83
C ILE A 709 25.16 -14.13 -37.37
N VAL A 710 24.15 -13.42 -36.87
CA VAL A 710 24.19 -12.75 -35.56
C VAL A 710 23.68 -13.69 -34.46
N LEU A 711 22.55 -14.35 -34.67
CA LEU A 711 21.84 -15.17 -33.68
C LEU A 711 21.99 -16.68 -33.91
N GLY A 712 22.44 -17.09 -35.10
CA GLY A 712 22.54 -18.49 -35.52
C GLY A 712 23.42 -19.37 -34.63
N HIS A 713 23.10 -20.66 -34.57
CA HIS A 713 23.86 -21.64 -33.80
C HIS A 713 25.24 -21.90 -34.43
N GLY A 714 26.24 -22.27 -33.61
CA GLY A 714 27.60 -22.57 -34.08
C GLY A 714 28.49 -21.36 -34.41
N THR A 715 27.90 -20.25 -34.88
CA THR A 715 28.52 -18.97 -35.32
C THR A 715 29.64 -18.41 -34.44
N GLY A 716 29.66 -18.74 -33.15
CA GLY A 716 30.64 -18.23 -32.20
C GLY A 716 30.40 -16.78 -31.76
N THR A 717 29.28 -16.16 -32.12
CA THR A 717 28.89 -14.87 -31.54
C THR A 717 28.65 -15.03 -30.03
N THR A 718 28.95 -13.98 -29.26
CA THR A 718 28.79 -13.98 -27.80
C THR A 718 27.82 -12.90 -27.35
N LYS A 719 27.17 -13.10 -26.19
CA LYS A 719 26.22 -12.13 -25.64
C LYS A 719 26.94 -10.86 -25.19
N SER A 720 26.41 -9.70 -25.57
CA SER A 720 27.02 -8.39 -25.26
C SER A 720 26.86 -7.98 -23.79
N GLN A 721 27.49 -6.86 -23.40
CA GLN A 721 27.37 -6.27 -22.06
C GLN A 721 25.95 -5.83 -21.66
N PHE A 722 24.97 -5.90 -22.57
CA PHE A 722 23.55 -5.76 -22.26
C PHE A 722 23.10 -6.80 -21.22
N TYR A 723 23.52 -8.06 -21.40
CA TYR A 723 23.10 -9.19 -20.57
C TYR A 723 23.64 -9.16 -19.14
N ASP A 724 24.67 -8.36 -18.87
CA ASP A 724 25.23 -8.21 -17.52
C ASP A 724 24.27 -7.51 -16.53
N ALA A 725 23.25 -6.79 -17.02
CA ALA A 725 22.20 -6.16 -16.20
C ALA A 725 21.05 -7.13 -15.82
N PHE A 726 21.10 -8.37 -16.30
CA PHE A 726 20.10 -9.41 -16.03
C PHE A 726 20.65 -10.48 -15.06
N VAL A 727 21.80 -10.24 -14.42
CA VAL A 727 22.40 -11.13 -13.41
C VAL A 727 21.85 -10.76 -12.04
N ALA A 728 21.49 -11.78 -11.24
CA ALA A 728 21.01 -11.63 -9.87
C ALA A 728 22.08 -12.14 -8.87
N ILE A 729 21.99 -13.40 -8.43
CA ILE A 729 23.03 -14.08 -7.65
C ILE A 729 24.13 -14.59 -8.60
N HIS A 730 23.77 -15.55 -9.45
CA HIS A 730 24.67 -16.20 -10.39
C HIS A 730 24.22 -16.00 -11.84
N ARG A 731 25.06 -16.43 -12.80
CA ARG A 731 24.71 -16.42 -14.22
C ARG A 731 23.95 -17.68 -14.62
N GLY A 732 22.67 -17.52 -14.96
CA GLY A 732 21.87 -18.55 -15.63
C GLY A 732 22.09 -18.58 -17.14
N LEU A 733 21.48 -19.53 -17.84
CA LEU A 733 21.69 -19.79 -19.27
C LEU A 733 21.41 -18.55 -20.13
N PHE A 734 20.38 -17.77 -19.79
CA PHE A 734 20.03 -16.54 -20.50
C PHE A 734 21.15 -15.49 -20.48
N ASN A 735 21.71 -15.18 -19.31
CA ASN A 735 22.67 -14.08 -19.12
C ASN A 735 24.16 -14.53 -19.13
N THR A 736 24.43 -15.84 -19.24
CA THR A 736 25.78 -16.38 -19.43
C THR A 736 26.35 -15.95 -20.78
N ARG A 737 27.53 -15.31 -20.75
CA ARG A 737 28.21 -14.70 -21.90
C ARG A 737 29.43 -15.48 -22.40
N ASP A 738 30.08 -16.24 -21.52
CA ASP A 738 31.17 -17.13 -21.92
C ASP A 738 30.65 -18.32 -22.74
N ARG A 739 31.45 -18.83 -23.69
CA ARG A 739 31.04 -19.91 -24.59
C ARG A 739 31.16 -21.30 -23.94
N ALA A 740 32.15 -21.54 -23.08
CA ALA A 740 32.33 -22.85 -22.45
C ALA A 740 31.27 -23.07 -21.37
N ASP A 741 31.08 -22.11 -20.45
CA ASP A 741 30.06 -22.19 -19.40
C ASP A 741 28.64 -22.24 -19.97
N HIS A 742 28.35 -21.46 -21.03
CA HIS A 742 27.06 -21.54 -21.70
C HIS A 742 26.82 -22.89 -22.38
N THR A 743 27.85 -23.53 -22.93
CA THR A 743 27.74 -24.89 -23.50
C THR A 743 27.54 -25.93 -22.40
N ARG A 744 28.24 -25.82 -21.26
CA ARG A 744 28.04 -26.66 -20.07
C ARG A 744 26.58 -26.58 -19.60
N LYS A 745 26.10 -25.37 -19.30
CA LYS A 745 24.71 -25.12 -18.86
C LYS A 745 23.68 -25.60 -19.87
N ARG A 746 23.87 -25.30 -21.15
CA ARG A 746 22.97 -25.79 -22.21
C ARG A 746 22.92 -27.31 -22.25
N LYS A 747 24.04 -28.02 -22.08
CA LYS A 747 24.07 -29.49 -22.04
C LYS A 747 23.16 -30.01 -20.91
N ILE A 748 23.34 -29.50 -19.69
CA ILE A 748 22.56 -29.88 -18.51
C ILE A 748 21.05 -29.62 -18.73
N ILE A 749 20.70 -28.42 -19.17
CA ILE A 749 19.31 -27.92 -19.20
C ILE A 749 18.52 -28.44 -20.43
N SER A 750 19.19 -28.74 -21.55
CA SER A 750 18.49 -29.01 -22.82
C SER A 750 17.58 -30.24 -22.83
N SER A 751 17.87 -31.26 -22.03
CA SER A 751 17.03 -32.45 -21.89
C SER A 751 15.68 -32.13 -21.22
N THR A 752 15.66 -31.19 -20.27
CA THR A 752 14.46 -30.72 -19.56
C THR A 752 13.42 -30.09 -20.49
N PHE A 753 13.86 -29.47 -21.59
CA PHE A 753 13.00 -28.85 -22.61
C PHE A 753 12.86 -29.70 -23.88
N SER A 754 13.13 -31.01 -23.81
CA SER A 754 12.77 -31.95 -24.88
C SER A 754 11.26 -32.20 -24.91
N GLN A 755 10.69 -32.44 -26.09
CA GLN A 755 9.24 -32.67 -26.26
C GLN A 755 8.69 -33.74 -25.30
N LYS A 756 9.41 -34.86 -25.11
CA LYS A 756 9.06 -35.89 -24.12
C LYS A 756 8.95 -35.32 -22.69
N SER A 757 9.89 -34.47 -22.29
CA SER A 757 9.89 -33.89 -20.95
C SER A 757 8.77 -32.87 -20.78
N ILE A 758 8.43 -32.12 -21.83
CA ILE A 758 7.29 -31.19 -21.84
C ILE A 758 5.96 -31.95 -21.67
N LEU A 759 5.78 -33.08 -22.34
CA LEU A 759 4.61 -33.97 -22.14
C LEU A 759 4.57 -34.57 -20.71
N GLU A 760 5.72 -34.82 -20.07
CA GLU A 760 5.76 -35.23 -18.66
C GLU A 760 5.36 -34.09 -17.68
N PHE A 761 5.26 -32.84 -18.14
CA PHE A 761 4.75 -31.70 -17.34
C PHE A 761 3.26 -31.44 -17.54
N GLU A 762 2.66 -31.99 -18.59
CA GLU A 762 1.28 -31.72 -19.02
C GLU A 762 0.24 -31.84 -17.88
N PRO A 763 0.22 -32.88 -17.01
CA PRO A 763 -0.77 -32.99 -15.94
C PRO A 763 -0.77 -31.80 -14.97
N TYR A 764 0.40 -31.26 -14.65
CA TYR A 764 0.55 -30.10 -13.76
C TYR A 764 -0.03 -28.83 -14.38
N ILE A 765 0.12 -28.69 -15.70
CA ILE A 765 -0.46 -27.61 -16.49
C ILE A 765 -1.99 -27.80 -16.56
N THR A 766 -2.46 -29.01 -16.83
CA THR A 766 -3.89 -29.38 -16.91
C THR A 766 -4.65 -29.07 -15.62
N ASP A 767 -4.14 -29.47 -14.45
CA ASP A 767 -4.78 -29.17 -13.16
C ASP A 767 -4.88 -27.65 -12.89
N THR A 768 -3.92 -26.89 -13.41
CA THR A 768 -3.84 -25.43 -13.23
C THR A 768 -4.78 -24.71 -14.21
N LEU A 769 -4.85 -25.17 -15.47
CA LEU A 769 -5.84 -24.74 -16.46
C LEU A 769 -7.27 -25.07 -16.01
N ALA A 770 -7.49 -26.24 -15.40
CA ALA A 770 -8.81 -26.62 -14.88
C ALA A 770 -9.23 -25.72 -13.70
N CYS A 771 -8.28 -25.25 -12.88
CA CYS A 771 -8.56 -24.25 -11.86
C CYS A 771 -8.90 -22.87 -12.48
N PHE A 772 -8.15 -22.47 -13.50
CA PHE A 772 -8.42 -21.24 -14.27
C PHE A 772 -9.80 -21.24 -14.93
N LEU A 773 -10.18 -22.29 -15.65
CA LEU A 773 -11.50 -22.39 -16.28
C LEU A 773 -12.62 -22.24 -15.23
N ARG A 774 -12.62 -23.05 -14.16
CA ARG A 774 -13.61 -22.94 -13.08
C ARG A 774 -13.68 -21.53 -12.44
N LYS A 775 -12.55 -20.82 -12.38
CA LYS A 775 -12.50 -19.44 -11.86
C LYS A 775 -13.04 -18.43 -12.86
N ILE A 776 -12.75 -18.60 -14.16
CA ILE A 776 -13.33 -17.79 -15.24
C ILE A 776 -14.84 -18.04 -15.38
N ASP A 777 -15.32 -19.28 -15.23
CA ASP A 777 -16.74 -19.62 -15.21
C ASP A 777 -17.46 -18.97 -14.02
N LEU A 778 -16.86 -19.05 -12.82
CA LEU A 778 -17.35 -18.37 -11.63
C LEU A 778 -17.45 -16.86 -11.88
N VAL A 779 -16.37 -16.24 -12.39
CA VAL A 779 -16.33 -14.81 -12.75
C VAL A 779 -17.38 -14.49 -13.81
N ALA A 780 -17.57 -15.29 -14.85
CA ALA A 780 -18.60 -15.09 -15.87
C ALA A 780 -20.03 -15.15 -15.29
N SER A 781 -20.24 -15.93 -14.22
CA SER A 781 -21.56 -16.12 -13.59
C SER A 781 -22.00 -15.00 -12.63
N GLU A 782 -21.08 -14.21 -12.09
CA GLU A 782 -21.40 -13.05 -11.23
C GLU A 782 -21.71 -11.79 -12.08
N PRO A 783 -22.52 -10.85 -11.58
CA PRO A 783 -22.91 -9.65 -12.33
C PRO A 783 -21.73 -8.71 -12.63
N ASN A 784 -21.84 -7.94 -13.71
CA ASN A 784 -20.90 -6.85 -14.03
C ASN A 784 -20.79 -5.85 -12.87
N THR A 785 -19.56 -5.51 -12.48
CA THR A 785 -19.24 -4.55 -11.39
C THR A 785 -18.52 -3.27 -11.88
N THR A 786 -18.34 -3.11 -13.20
CA THR A 786 -17.58 -2.01 -13.82
C THR A 786 -18.48 -0.92 -14.42
N PRO A 787 -18.21 0.38 -14.15
CA PRO A 787 -19.06 1.49 -14.60
C PRO A 787 -18.61 2.08 -15.97
N ASP A 788 -18.80 1.34 -17.06
CA ASP A 788 -18.75 1.91 -18.43
C ASP A 788 -20.17 2.06 -18.98
N ASP A 789 -20.80 3.21 -18.68
CA ASP A 789 -22.16 3.54 -19.09
C ASP A 789 -22.32 3.82 -20.61
N SER A 790 -21.27 3.66 -21.42
CA SER A 790 -21.30 4.09 -22.83
C SER A 790 -22.24 3.29 -23.72
N LYS A 791 -22.56 2.02 -23.36
CA LYS A 791 -23.58 1.18 -24.01
C LYS A 791 -24.19 0.19 -23.01
N PRO A 792 -25.51 -0.05 -23.04
CA PRO A 792 -26.09 -1.19 -22.32
C PRO A 792 -25.57 -2.50 -22.95
N LEU A 793 -25.01 -3.38 -22.11
CA LEU A 793 -24.69 -4.75 -22.49
C LEU A 793 -25.97 -5.53 -22.81
N GLN A 794 -25.86 -6.55 -23.65
CA GLN A 794 -26.95 -7.51 -23.85
C GLN A 794 -27.09 -8.40 -22.62
N ASP A 795 -28.32 -8.83 -22.31
CA ASP A 795 -28.59 -9.77 -21.23
C ASP A 795 -27.70 -11.01 -21.34
N GLY A 796 -27.03 -11.38 -20.24
CA GLY A 796 -26.16 -12.54 -20.14
C GLY A 796 -24.66 -12.33 -20.44
N TRP A 797 -24.21 -11.12 -20.80
CA TRP A 797 -22.80 -10.84 -21.10
C TRP A 797 -22.04 -10.16 -19.94
N ARG A 798 -20.79 -10.58 -19.68
CA ARG A 798 -19.88 -9.95 -18.71
C ARG A 798 -18.64 -9.37 -19.38
N ILE A 799 -18.18 -8.20 -18.91
CA ILE A 799 -16.87 -7.63 -19.23
C ILE A 799 -15.82 -8.16 -18.24
N ILE A 800 -14.68 -8.65 -18.77
CA ILE A 800 -13.56 -9.15 -17.98
C ILE A 800 -12.26 -8.58 -18.58
N ASP A 801 -11.43 -7.92 -17.77
CA ASP A 801 -10.02 -7.72 -18.13
C ASP A 801 -9.29 -9.04 -17.94
N ILE A 802 -8.89 -9.67 -19.05
CA ILE A 802 -8.30 -11.00 -19.08
C ILE A 802 -6.78 -11.00 -18.86
N LEU A 803 -6.12 -9.84 -18.96
CA LEU A 803 -4.65 -9.77 -18.81
C LEU A 803 -4.19 -10.11 -17.38
N PRO A 804 -4.82 -9.64 -16.29
CA PRO A 804 -4.52 -10.11 -14.93
C PRO A 804 -4.69 -11.62 -14.80
N TRP A 805 -5.78 -12.19 -15.34
CA TRP A 805 -6.05 -13.63 -15.28
C TRP A 805 -5.00 -14.46 -16.01
N PHE A 806 -4.56 -14.04 -17.21
CA PHE A 806 -3.45 -14.70 -17.91
C PHE A 806 -2.11 -14.56 -17.17
N ASN A 807 -1.88 -13.47 -16.45
CA ASN A 807 -0.70 -13.34 -15.57
C ASN A 807 -0.78 -14.32 -14.39
N TYR A 808 -1.92 -14.42 -13.70
CA TYR A 808 -2.12 -15.39 -12.62
C TYR A 808 -1.91 -16.83 -13.10
N LEU A 809 -2.47 -17.17 -14.28
CA LEU A 809 -2.31 -18.48 -14.91
C LEU A 809 -0.83 -18.80 -15.21
N ALA A 810 -0.13 -17.87 -15.84
CA ALA A 810 1.28 -18.07 -16.20
C ALA A 810 2.18 -18.15 -14.96
N PHE A 811 1.91 -17.36 -13.91
CA PHE A 811 2.63 -17.43 -12.62
C PHE A 811 2.38 -18.75 -11.87
N ASP A 812 1.13 -19.21 -11.77
CA ASP A 812 0.82 -20.46 -11.08
C ASP A 812 1.35 -21.68 -11.84
N ILE A 813 1.29 -21.71 -13.18
CA ILE A 813 1.92 -22.76 -13.99
C ILE A 813 3.44 -22.76 -13.78
N ILE A 814 4.12 -21.62 -13.96
CA ILE A 814 5.59 -21.62 -13.88
C ILE A 814 6.10 -21.79 -12.44
N GLY A 815 5.34 -21.39 -11.43
CA GLY A 815 5.64 -21.70 -10.02
C GLY A 815 5.58 -23.20 -9.76
N ASP A 816 4.48 -23.84 -10.16
CA ASP A 816 4.26 -25.27 -9.96
C ASP A 816 5.28 -26.13 -10.72
N LEU A 817 5.77 -25.66 -11.87
CA LEU A 817 6.82 -26.31 -12.65
C LEU A 817 8.25 -25.98 -12.17
N ALA A 818 8.55 -24.77 -11.71
CA ALA A 818 9.92 -24.33 -11.36
C ALA A 818 10.26 -24.46 -9.86
N PHE A 819 9.26 -24.64 -8.99
CA PHE A 819 9.44 -24.83 -7.54
C PHE A 819 8.73 -26.10 -7.02
N GLY A 820 7.68 -26.56 -7.69
CA GLY A 820 6.91 -27.74 -7.32
C GLY A 820 5.59 -27.46 -6.60
N GLU A 821 5.19 -26.18 -6.51
CA GLU A 821 3.92 -25.71 -5.91
C GLU A 821 3.48 -24.39 -6.58
N ARG A 822 2.16 -24.15 -6.69
CA ARG A 822 1.57 -22.89 -7.20
C ARG A 822 1.78 -21.74 -6.23
N PHE A 823 1.66 -20.49 -6.71
CA PHE A 823 1.58 -19.34 -5.82
C PHE A 823 0.16 -19.14 -5.24
N GLY A 824 -0.88 -19.64 -5.93
CA GLY A 824 -2.29 -19.51 -5.56
C GLY A 824 -2.94 -18.22 -6.08
N MET A 825 -2.43 -17.66 -7.17
CA MET A 825 -2.92 -16.40 -7.75
C MET A 825 -4.29 -16.54 -8.42
N ILE A 826 -4.52 -17.62 -9.17
CA ILE A 826 -5.81 -17.90 -9.85
C ILE A 826 -6.93 -17.96 -8.81
N GLU A 827 -6.72 -18.73 -7.74
CA GLU A 827 -7.73 -19.03 -6.74
C GLU A 827 -8.15 -17.76 -5.98
N ARG A 828 -7.17 -16.90 -5.63
CA ARG A 828 -7.38 -15.60 -5.00
C ARG A 828 -7.88 -14.51 -5.97
N GLY A 829 -7.56 -14.60 -7.26
CA GLY A 829 -7.82 -13.56 -8.25
C GLY A 829 -6.96 -12.30 -8.09
N ALA A 830 -5.77 -12.41 -7.49
CA ALA A 830 -4.94 -11.27 -7.10
C ALA A 830 -3.43 -11.53 -7.31
N ASP A 831 -2.68 -10.48 -7.68
CA ASP A 831 -1.21 -10.47 -7.68
C ASP A 831 -0.66 -10.48 -6.25
N ILE A 832 -0.70 -11.65 -5.61
CA ILE A 832 -0.21 -11.88 -4.26
C ILE A 832 0.49 -13.24 -4.21
N ALA A 833 1.82 -13.20 -4.08
CA ALA A 833 2.64 -14.38 -3.76
C ALA A 833 3.02 -14.36 -2.27
N ALA A 834 2.95 -15.53 -1.63
CA ALA A 834 3.53 -15.76 -0.30
C ALA A 834 5.03 -15.99 -0.41
N VAL A 835 5.81 -15.36 0.47
CA VAL A 835 7.28 -15.41 0.47
C VAL A 835 7.74 -15.52 1.92
N GLU A 836 8.40 -16.62 2.30
CA GLU A 836 9.09 -16.64 3.58
C GLU A 836 10.39 -15.84 3.49
N LYS A 837 10.56 -14.90 4.42
CA LYS A 837 11.74 -14.07 4.56
C LYS A 837 12.07 -13.95 6.04
N ASP A 838 13.29 -14.30 6.42
CA ASP A 838 13.80 -14.21 7.79
C ASP A 838 12.87 -14.89 8.83
N GLY A 839 12.22 -16.01 8.44
CA GLY A 839 11.28 -16.78 9.25
C GLY A 839 9.84 -16.23 9.31
N LYS A 840 9.52 -15.15 8.58
CA LYS A 840 8.17 -14.57 8.48
C LYS A 840 7.62 -14.72 7.06
N VAL A 841 6.36 -15.13 6.91
CA VAL A 841 5.68 -15.14 5.60
C VAL A 841 5.18 -13.73 5.30
N ILE A 842 5.77 -13.09 4.29
CA ILE A 842 5.34 -11.80 3.75
C ILE A 842 4.61 -12.00 2.40
N TYR A 843 3.65 -11.12 2.11
CA TYR A 843 2.86 -11.15 0.90
C TYR A 843 3.29 -10.03 -0.05
N LEU A 844 3.67 -10.37 -1.29
CA LEU A 844 4.23 -9.42 -2.26
C LEU A 844 3.55 -9.52 -3.65
N PRO A 845 3.40 -8.41 -4.38
CA PRO A 845 2.89 -8.39 -5.75
C PRO A 845 4.00 -8.82 -6.71
N ALA A 846 4.03 -10.11 -7.05
CA ALA A 846 5.13 -10.71 -7.79
C ALA A 846 5.09 -10.37 -9.30
N ILE A 847 3.92 -10.14 -9.88
CA ILE A 847 3.78 -9.66 -11.27
C ILE A 847 4.28 -8.22 -11.36
N GLN A 848 3.89 -7.33 -10.43
CA GLN A 848 4.44 -5.96 -10.40
C GLN A 848 5.97 -5.97 -10.23
N ILE A 849 6.50 -6.73 -9.27
CA ILE A 849 7.94 -6.83 -9.00
C ILE A 849 8.71 -7.38 -10.22
N LEU A 850 8.15 -8.36 -10.93
CA LEU A 850 8.73 -8.90 -12.16
C LEU A 850 8.83 -7.83 -13.26
N ASN A 851 7.75 -7.08 -13.47
CA ASN A 851 7.66 -6.09 -14.54
C ASN A 851 8.63 -4.92 -14.29
N GLU A 852 8.64 -4.37 -13.07
CA GLU A 852 9.62 -3.34 -12.66
C GLU A 852 11.06 -3.82 -12.84
N ARG A 853 11.34 -5.07 -12.44
CA ARG A 853 12.65 -5.70 -12.62
C ARG A 853 13.01 -5.85 -14.11
N GLY A 854 12.04 -6.16 -14.96
CA GLY A 854 12.20 -6.29 -16.41
C GLY A 854 12.62 -4.98 -17.06
N GLU A 855 11.85 -3.91 -16.83
CA GLU A 855 12.15 -2.57 -17.34
C GLU A 855 13.52 -2.07 -16.84
N PHE A 856 13.80 -2.27 -15.55
CA PHE A 856 15.07 -1.91 -14.91
C PHE A 856 16.26 -2.61 -15.58
N SER A 857 16.24 -3.94 -15.68
CA SER A 857 17.32 -4.72 -16.29
C SER A 857 17.53 -4.34 -17.76
N ALA A 858 16.47 -4.13 -18.54
CA ALA A 858 16.56 -3.69 -19.94
C ALA A 858 17.16 -2.28 -20.07
N THR A 859 16.78 -1.36 -19.19
CA THR A 859 17.26 0.03 -19.18
C THR A 859 18.71 0.12 -18.73
N GLN A 860 19.05 -0.51 -17.60
CA GLN A 860 20.43 -0.61 -17.08
C GLN A 860 21.34 -1.30 -18.11
N GLY A 861 20.86 -2.38 -18.74
CA GLY A 861 21.56 -3.08 -19.82
C GLY A 861 21.84 -2.20 -21.03
N SER A 862 20.94 -1.27 -21.33
CA SER A 862 21.07 -0.34 -22.46
C SER A 862 22.06 0.81 -22.19
N LEU A 863 22.22 1.24 -20.94
CA LEU A 863 23.12 2.34 -20.54
C LEU A 863 24.64 2.01 -20.65
N PRO A 864 25.52 3.04 -20.68
CA PRO A 864 26.97 2.85 -20.61
C PRO A 864 27.38 2.13 -19.31
N ALA A 865 28.19 1.08 -19.42
CA ALA A 865 28.50 0.19 -18.29
C ALA A 865 29.07 0.92 -17.06
N GLY A 866 30.00 1.86 -17.25
CA GLY A 866 30.60 2.64 -16.17
C GLY A 866 29.66 3.64 -15.47
N LEU A 867 28.49 3.94 -16.06
CA LEU A 867 27.49 4.81 -15.41
C LEU A 867 26.49 4.02 -14.56
N ARG A 868 26.29 2.72 -14.85
CA ARG A 868 25.29 1.85 -14.18
C ARG A 868 25.35 1.91 -12.64
N PRO A 869 26.51 1.89 -11.96
CA PRO A 869 26.56 1.93 -10.49
C PRO A 869 26.06 3.25 -9.88
N TYR A 870 26.08 4.33 -10.67
CA TYR A 870 25.78 5.69 -10.21
C TYR A 870 24.34 6.11 -10.50
N MET A 871 23.62 5.43 -11.41
CA MET A 871 22.25 5.79 -11.80
C MET A 871 21.26 5.84 -10.62
N LYS A 872 21.47 5.04 -9.58
CA LYS A 872 20.69 5.04 -8.33
C LYS A 872 20.75 6.36 -7.54
N TYR A 873 21.74 7.21 -7.82
CA TYR A 873 21.88 8.56 -7.26
C TYR A 873 21.33 9.65 -8.22
N ILE A 874 20.82 9.28 -9.39
CA ILE A 874 20.41 10.20 -10.47
C ILE A 874 18.90 10.10 -10.75
N ASP A 875 18.34 8.89 -10.76
CA ASP A 875 16.89 8.65 -10.84
C ASP A 875 16.53 7.54 -9.82
N PRO A 876 15.72 7.85 -8.78
CA PRO A 876 15.31 6.88 -7.75
C PRO A 876 14.59 5.64 -8.28
N TRP A 877 14.09 5.65 -9.53
CA TRP A 877 13.58 4.45 -10.19
C TRP A 877 14.65 3.36 -10.35
N PHE A 878 15.93 3.71 -10.51
CA PHE A 878 17.01 2.71 -10.52
C PHE A 878 17.25 2.09 -9.14
N SER A 879 16.97 2.82 -8.05
CA SER A 879 17.02 2.29 -6.69
C SER A 879 15.86 1.33 -6.44
N ARG A 880 14.65 1.67 -6.91
CA ARG A 880 13.47 0.79 -6.83
C ARG A 880 13.68 -0.49 -7.64
N GLY A 881 14.03 -0.38 -8.93
CA GLY A 881 14.27 -1.55 -9.78
C GLY A 881 15.38 -2.49 -9.26
N ALA A 882 16.41 -1.95 -8.59
CA ALA A 882 17.41 -2.76 -7.90
C ALA A 882 16.85 -3.51 -6.68
N ALA A 883 15.93 -2.90 -5.92
CA ALA A 883 15.20 -3.58 -4.86
C ALA A 883 14.23 -4.64 -5.43
N SER A 884 13.55 -4.39 -6.55
CA SER A 884 12.67 -5.35 -7.21
C SER A 884 13.47 -6.57 -7.76
N VAL A 885 14.72 -6.38 -8.21
CA VAL A 885 15.67 -7.49 -8.46
C VAL A 885 15.94 -8.29 -7.18
N GLN A 886 16.26 -7.63 -6.06
CA GLN A 886 16.56 -8.31 -4.79
C GLN A 886 15.35 -9.08 -4.24
N ASN A 887 14.16 -8.48 -4.29
CA ASN A 887 12.91 -9.10 -3.83
C ASN A 887 12.59 -10.37 -4.61
N LEU A 888 12.54 -10.30 -5.95
CA LEU A 888 12.26 -11.47 -6.80
C LEU A 888 13.31 -12.58 -6.64
N THR A 889 14.57 -12.18 -6.42
CA THR A 889 15.67 -13.10 -6.09
C THR A 889 15.44 -13.80 -4.75
N GLY A 890 14.93 -13.08 -3.75
CA GLY A 890 14.50 -13.64 -2.48
C GLY A 890 13.40 -14.69 -2.63
N ILE A 891 12.37 -14.43 -3.46
CA ILE A 891 11.29 -15.39 -3.74
C ILE A 891 11.85 -16.72 -4.27
N ALA A 892 12.65 -16.66 -5.34
CA ALA A 892 13.22 -17.86 -5.95
C ALA A 892 14.22 -18.57 -5.02
N THR A 893 14.99 -17.82 -4.22
CA THR A 893 15.91 -18.39 -3.22
C THR A 893 15.15 -19.15 -2.13
N ASN A 894 14.06 -18.56 -1.61
CA ASN A 894 13.25 -19.20 -0.58
C ASN A 894 12.57 -20.47 -1.09
N GLN A 895 11.91 -20.40 -2.25
CA GLN A 895 11.21 -21.55 -2.81
C GLN A 895 12.15 -22.72 -3.13
N VAL A 896 13.36 -22.44 -3.65
CA VAL A 896 14.39 -23.49 -3.83
C VAL A 896 14.94 -24.00 -2.50
N ASN A 897 15.04 -23.19 -1.44
CA ASN A 897 15.42 -23.65 -0.11
C ASN A 897 14.38 -24.60 0.49
N LEU A 898 13.10 -24.23 0.46
CA LEU A 898 11.98 -25.07 0.92
C LEU A 898 11.92 -26.38 0.13
N ARG A 899 12.07 -26.32 -1.19
CA ARG A 899 12.10 -27.53 -2.03
C ARG A 899 13.28 -28.46 -1.73
N LEU A 900 14.43 -27.90 -1.33
CA LEU A 900 15.61 -28.68 -0.95
C LEU A 900 15.54 -29.26 0.47
N SER A 901 14.70 -28.74 1.36
CA SER A 901 14.49 -29.30 2.72
C SER A 901 13.47 -30.45 2.74
N GLN A 902 12.53 -30.47 1.79
CA GLN A 902 11.48 -31.49 1.65
C GLN A 902 11.98 -32.80 1.01
N SER A 903 12.72 -33.62 1.78
CA SER A 903 13.18 -34.93 1.31
C SER A 903 12.03 -35.95 1.18
N GLY A 904 11.74 -36.40 -0.05
CA GLY A 904 10.93 -37.61 -0.29
C GLY A 904 9.88 -37.57 -1.41
N GLN A 905 9.57 -36.40 -1.99
CA GLN A 905 8.55 -36.30 -3.05
C GLN A 905 9.10 -36.64 -4.45
N SER A 906 8.55 -37.66 -5.12
CA SER A 906 8.95 -38.11 -6.46
C SER A 906 8.26 -37.36 -7.61
N ARG A 907 8.23 -36.02 -7.55
CA ARG A 907 7.66 -35.17 -8.61
C ARG A 907 8.61 -35.10 -9.83
N ARG A 908 8.07 -34.89 -11.03
CA ARG A 908 8.84 -34.74 -12.29
C ARG A 908 8.78 -33.33 -12.85
N ASP A 909 9.00 -32.34 -11.99
CA ASP A 909 9.00 -30.92 -12.33
C ASP A 909 10.33 -30.45 -12.98
N LEU A 910 10.43 -29.16 -13.36
CA LEU A 910 11.64 -28.60 -13.98
C LEU A 910 12.82 -28.61 -13.00
N LEU A 911 12.57 -28.34 -11.71
CA LEU A 911 13.59 -28.23 -10.67
C LEU A 911 14.18 -29.58 -10.29
N ALA A 912 13.37 -30.64 -10.19
CA ALA A 912 13.83 -32.03 -10.06
C ALA A 912 14.73 -32.45 -11.23
N ARG A 913 14.45 -31.95 -12.45
CA ARG A 913 15.28 -32.18 -13.64
C ARG A 913 16.54 -31.31 -13.69
N LEU A 914 16.55 -30.13 -13.06
CA LEU A 914 17.77 -29.35 -12.83
C LEU A 914 18.66 -30.00 -11.75
N GLN A 915 18.08 -30.47 -10.64
CA GLN A 915 18.77 -31.14 -9.53
C GLN A 915 19.46 -32.45 -9.97
N THR A 916 18.82 -33.21 -10.86
CA THR A 916 19.38 -34.45 -11.44
C THR A 916 20.26 -34.20 -12.67
N GLY A 917 20.36 -32.95 -13.13
CA GLY A 917 21.15 -32.56 -14.28
C GLY A 917 22.66 -32.54 -14.00
N GLN A 918 23.43 -33.27 -14.80
CA GLN A 918 24.90 -33.36 -14.72
C GLN A 918 25.58 -32.80 -15.97
N ASP A 919 26.82 -32.34 -15.81
CA ASP A 919 27.61 -31.72 -16.88
C ASP A 919 28.35 -32.71 -17.82
N ALA A 920 29.54 -32.35 -18.32
CA ALA A 920 30.37 -33.23 -19.14
C ALA A 920 31.21 -34.21 -18.33
N ASP A 921 31.52 -33.84 -17.09
CA ASP A 921 32.45 -34.53 -16.20
C ASP A 921 31.71 -35.22 -15.03
N GLY A 922 30.37 -35.14 -15.03
CA GLY A 922 29.47 -35.80 -14.09
C GLY A 922 29.01 -34.91 -12.91
N ASN A 923 29.41 -33.64 -12.88
CA ASN A 923 29.10 -32.76 -11.76
C ASN A 923 27.66 -32.23 -11.84
N PRO A 924 26.93 -32.15 -10.72
CA PRO A 924 25.64 -31.47 -10.65
C PRO A 924 25.80 -29.94 -10.68
N MET A 925 24.70 -29.22 -10.88
CA MET A 925 24.66 -27.77 -10.66
C MET A 925 24.93 -27.43 -9.18
N SER A 926 25.57 -26.28 -8.92
CA SER A 926 25.65 -25.73 -7.56
C SER A 926 24.28 -25.16 -7.12
N LYS A 927 24.09 -24.96 -5.82
CA LYS A 927 22.86 -24.36 -5.27
C LYS A 927 22.54 -23.00 -5.90
N ASP A 928 23.55 -22.16 -6.10
CA ASP A 928 23.38 -20.83 -6.70
C ASP A 928 23.09 -20.90 -8.21
N GLU A 929 23.57 -21.96 -8.90
CA GLU A 929 23.17 -22.24 -10.28
C GLU A 929 21.71 -22.70 -10.35
N LEU A 930 21.26 -23.61 -9.46
CA LEU A 930 19.87 -24.04 -9.37
C LEU A 930 18.92 -22.85 -9.13
N ILE A 931 19.24 -21.97 -8.17
CA ILE A 931 18.45 -20.76 -7.89
C ILE A 931 18.45 -19.82 -9.11
N ALA A 932 19.59 -19.61 -9.78
CA ALA A 932 19.67 -18.72 -10.94
C ALA A 932 18.91 -19.25 -12.17
N GLU A 933 18.90 -20.57 -12.41
CA GLU A 933 18.12 -21.15 -13.51
C GLU A 933 16.62 -21.23 -13.17
N ALA A 934 16.23 -21.56 -11.92
CA ALA A 934 14.83 -21.53 -11.48
C ALA A 934 14.24 -20.11 -11.54
N LEU A 935 15.00 -19.10 -11.11
CA LEU A 935 14.64 -17.68 -11.28
C LEU A 935 14.54 -17.30 -12.77
N THR A 936 15.44 -17.81 -13.62
CA THR A 936 15.38 -17.58 -15.08
C THR A 936 14.12 -18.22 -15.70
N GLN A 937 13.69 -19.39 -15.22
CA GLN A 937 12.45 -20.04 -15.64
C GLN A 937 11.22 -19.26 -15.20
N LEU A 938 11.12 -18.89 -13.92
CA LEU A 938 10.04 -18.03 -13.37
C LEU A 938 9.87 -16.76 -14.20
N ILE A 939 10.97 -16.04 -14.49
CA ILE A 939 10.97 -14.80 -15.28
C ILE A 939 10.53 -15.04 -16.73
N ALA A 940 10.95 -16.14 -17.35
CA ALA A 940 10.65 -16.41 -18.76
C ALA A 940 9.22 -16.92 -18.97
N GLY A 941 8.78 -17.89 -18.16
CA GLY A 941 7.50 -18.59 -18.34
C GLY A 941 6.27 -17.85 -17.86
N SER A 942 6.42 -16.75 -17.11
CA SER A 942 5.31 -15.88 -16.67
C SER A 942 4.97 -14.82 -17.72
N ASP A 943 5.69 -13.69 -17.70
CA ASP A 943 5.44 -12.48 -18.52
C ASP A 943 5.35 -12.77 -20.03
N THR A 944 6.20 -13.65 -20.58
CA THR A 944 6.14 -13.93 -22.02
C THR A 944 4.92 -14.78 -22.41
N THR A 945 4.46 -15.66 -21.52
CA THR A 945 3.27 -16.50 -21.75
C THR A 945 1.99 -15.69 -21.60
N SER A 946 1.86 -14.92 -20.51
CA SER A 946 0.63 -14.17 -20.20
C SER A 946 0.29 -13.11 -21.27
N ASN A 947 1.28 -12.32 -21.68
CA ASN A 947 1.10 -11.34 -22.75
C ASN A 947 0.80 -12.02 -24.10
N SER A 948 1.42 -13.16 -24.39
CA SER A 948 1.16 -13.88 -25.66
C SER A 948 -0.25 -14.49 -25.69
N SER A 949 -0.71 -15.13 -24.62
CA SER A 949 -2.09 -15.64 -24.52
C SER A 949 -3.13 -14.52 -24.58
N CYS A 950 -2.87 -13.39 -23.92
CA CYS A 950 -3.72 -12.20 -24.02
C CYS A 950 -3.76 -11.63 -25.44
N ALA A 951 -2.62 -11.56 -26.13
CA ALA A 951 -2.54 -11.10 -27.50
C ALA A 951 -3.30 -12.04 -28.46
N ILE A 952 -3.18 -13.36 -28.29
CA ILE A 952 -3.87 -14.36 -29.14
C ILE A 952 -5.38 -14.19 -29.01
N LEU A 953 -5.90 -14.16 -27.78
CA LEU A 953 -7.33 -13.95 -27.56
C LEU A 953 -7.81 -12.60 -28.11
N TRP A 954 -7.04 -11.53 -27.89
CA TRP A 954 -7.37 -10.19 -28.40
C TRP A 954 -7.42 -10.13 -29.93
N TRP A 955 -6.41 -10.66 -30.63
CA TRP A 955 -6.36 -10.61 -32.09
C TRP A 955 -7.42 -11.49 -32.75
N VAL A 956 -7.71 -12.67 -32.18
CA VAL A 956 -8.79 -13.55 -32.63
C VAL A 956 -10.16 -12.87 -32.44
N VAL A 957 -10.49 -12.42 -31.23
CA VAL A 957 -11.81 -11.80 -30.93
C VAL A 957 -12.04 -10.50 -31.70
N LYS A 958 -10.96 -9.75 -32.00
CA LYS A 958 -11.02 -8.51 -32.80
C LYS A 958 -11.37 -8.75 -34.28
N HIS A 959 -11.20 -9.98 -34.80
CA HIS A 959 -11.44 -10.35 -36.20
C HIS A 959 -12.51 -11.44 -36.27
N PRO A 960 -13.81 -11.09 -36.39
CA PRO A 960 -14.91 -12.04 -36.32
C PRO A 960 -14.80 -13.21 -37.31
N GLU A 961 -14.20 -12.99 -38.49
CA GLU A 961 -13.93 -13.99 -39.50
C GLU A 961 -12.84 -15.00 -39.08
N VAL A 962 -11.83 -14.55 -38.31
CA VAL A 962 -10.81 -15.42 -37.71
C VAL A 962 -11.43 -16.20 -36.55
N HIS A 963 -12.18 -15.53 -35.67
CA HIS A 963 -12.89 -16.15 -34.57
C HIS A 963 -13.87 -17.24 -35.03
N GLN A 964 -14.73 -16.95 -36.01
CA GLN A 964 -15.69 -17.92 -36.57
C GLN A 964 -14.99 -19.11 -37.23
N ARG A 965 -13.90 -18.88 -37.97
CA ARG A 965 -13.15 -19.97 -38.61
C ARG A 965 -12.37 -20.83 -37.60
N LEU A 966 -11.87 -20.22 -36.51
CA LEU A 966 -11.21 -20.95 -35.43
C LEU A 966 -12.20 -21.80 -34.63
N LEU A 967 -13.36 -21.24 -34.27
CA LEU A 967 -14.44 -22.03 -33.67
C LEU A 967 -14.88 -23.17 -34.61
N GLY A 968 -15.01 -22.94 -35.92
CA GLY A 968 -15.32 -24.00 -36.87
C GLY A 968 -14.32 -25.17 -36.88
N GLU A 969 -13.01 -24.90 -36.79
CA GLU A 969 -11.99 -25.95 -36.68
C GLU A 969 -12.05 -26.68 -35.32
N LEU A 970 -12.32 -25.95 -34.23
CA LEU A 970 -12.46 -26.52 -32.88
C LEU A 970 -13.72 -27.39 -32.76
N ASP A 971 -14.88 -26.90 -33.22
CA ASP A 971 -16.16 -27.61 -33.21
C ASP A 971 -16.11 -28.88 -34.08
N GLU A 972 -15.42 -28.84 -35.24
CA GLU A 972 -15.25 -30.01 -36.13
C GLU A 972 -14.35 -31.09 -35.51
N HIS A 973 -13.33 -30.71 -34.74
CA HIS A 973 -12.33 -31.66 -34.21
C HIS A 973 -12.60 -32.12 -32.77
N LEU A 974 -13.15 -31.26 -31.93
CA LEU A 974 -13.36 -31.48 -30.48
C LEU A 974 -14.84 -31.65 -30.12
N GLY A 975 -15.77 -31.33 -31.03
CA GLY A 975 -17.20 -31.57 -30.87
C GLY A 975 -17.80 -30.78 -29.70
N SER A 976 -18.14 -31.49 -28.61
CA SER A 976 -18.77 -30.91 -27.42
C SER A 976 -18.08 -31.36 -26.12
N GLU A 977 -16.75 -31.54 -26.16
CA GLU A 977 -15.97 -31.85 -24.95
C GLU A 977 -15.78 -30.61 -24.07
N GLU A 978 -16.24 -30.68 -22.82
CA GLU A 978 -16.09 -29.61 -21.83
C GLU A 978 -14.84 -29.85 -20.95
N GLY A 979 -13.96 -28.84 -20.85
CA GLY A 979 -12.84 -28.85 -19.91
C GLY A 979 -11.50 -28.44 -20.53
N VAL A 980 -10.42 -29.07 -20.06
CA VAL A 980 -9.06 -28.82 -20.56
C VAL A 980 -8.70 -29.85 -21.61
N ILE A 981 -8.63 -29.43 -22.86
CA ILE A 981 -8.20 -30.23 -24.02
C ILE A 981 -6.72 -30.59 -23.86
N SER A 982 -6.33 -31.85 -24.17
CA SER A 982 -4.93 -32.25 -24.10
C SER A 982 -4.12 -31.73 -25.29
N TYR A 983 -2.80 -31.64 -25.13
CA TYR A 983 -1.89 -31.34 -26.24
C TYR A 983 -1.98 -32.42 -27.34
N ALA A 984 -2.29 -33.67 -26.99
CA ALA A 984 -2.42 -34.74 -27.98
C ALA A 984 -3.55 -34.46 -29.00
N ASP A 985 -4.61 -33.77 -28.58
CA ASP A 985 -5.84 -33.54 -29.34
C ASP A 985 -5.86 -32.18 -30.05
N CYS A 986 -5.11 -31.18 -29.55
CA CYS A 986 -5.06 -29.84 -30.15
C CYS A 986 -3.80 -29.53 -31.00
N LYS A 987 -2.71 -30.30 -30.87
CA LYS A 987 -1.42 -30.03 -31.56
C LYS A 987 -1.51 -29.96 -33.09
N ASP A 988 -2.40 -30.74 -33.72
CA ASP A 988 -2.48 -30.92 -35.18
C ASP A 988 -3.51 -29.95 -35.82
N LEU A 989 -4.18 -29.11 -35.03
CA LEU A 989 -5.14 -28.11 -35.48
C LEU A 989 -4.45 -26.99 -36.27
N ALA A 990 -4.62 -26.99 -37.59
CA ALA A 990 -3.80 -26.19 -38.50
C ALA A 990 -4.09 -24.69 -38.39
N TYR A 991 -5.34 -24.30 -38.20
CA TYR A 991 -5.76 -22.91 -38.10
C TYR A 991 -5.56 -22.34 -36.69
N LEU A 992 -5.72 -23.13 -35.63
CA LEU A 992 -5.27 -22.77 -34.27
C LEU A 992 -3.77 -22.45 -34.27
N ASN A 993 -2.94 -23.35 -34.83
CA ASN A 993 -1.51 -23.11 -34.98
C ASN A 993 -1.22 -21.87 -35.84
N ALA A 994 -1.99 -21.61 -36.90
CA ALA A 994 -1.84 -20.39 -37.69
C ALA A 994 -2.15 -19.12 -36.87
N CYS A 995 -3.24 -19.10 -36.11
CA CYS A 995 -3.63 -17.98 -35.24
C CYS A 995 -2.56 -17.68 -34.16
N ILE A 996 -1.97 -18.73 -33.57
CA ILE A 996 -0.88 -18.60 -32.59
C ILE A 996 0.37 -18.00 -33.24
N ASN A 997 0.84 -18.58 -34.36
CA ASN A 997 2.07 -18.14 -35.03
C ASN A 997 1.93 -16.72 -35.61
N GLU A 998 0.80 -16.40 -36.24
CA GLU A 998 0.54 -15.07 -36.80
C GLU A 998 0.39 -14.02 -35.70
N THR A 999 -0.22 -14.36 -34.56
CA THR A 999 -0.23 -13.45 -33.41
C THR A 999 1.18 -13.18 -32.88
N LEU A 1000 2.03 -14.21 -32.76
CA LEU A 1000 3.42 -14.03 -32.33
C LEU A 1000 4.29 -13.28 -33.36
N ARG A 1001 3.86 -13.24 -34.63
CA ARG A 1001 4.38 -12.32 -35.64
C ARG A 1001 4.02 -10.87 -35.26
N ILE A 1002 2.75 -10.50 -35.45
CA ILE A 1002 2.27 -9.10 -35.33
C ILE A 1002 2.41 -8.53 -33.91
N HIS A 1003 2.22 -9.37 -32.89
CA HIS A 1003 2.35 -9.02 -31.48
C HIS A 1003 3.66 -9.60 -30.92
N SER A 1004 4.80 -9.07 -31.40
CA SER A 1004 6.14 -9.53 -31.01
C SER A 1004 6.46 -9.29 -29.52
N THR A 1005 6.09 -10.23 -28.65
CA THR A 1005 6.26 -10.17 -27.17
C THR A 1005 7.71 -9.85 -26.73
N SER A 1006 8.71 -10.19 -27.54
CA SER A 1006 10.08 -9.68 -27.38
C SER A 1006 10.56 -8.94 -28.63
N SER A 1007 10.20 -7.66 -28.72
CA SER A 1007 10.45 -6.77 -29.87
C SER A 1007 11.90 -6.26 -30.02
N ILE A 1008 12.83 -6.66 -29.15
CA ILE A 1008 14.21 -6.14 -29.11
C ILE A 1008 15.23 -7.01 -29.86
N GLY A 1009 16.27 -6.40 -30.42
CA GLY A 1009 17.25 -7.12 -31.27
C GLY A 1009 18.35 -7.95 -30.60
N LEU A 1010 18.21 -8.33 -29.32
CA LEU A 1010 19.07 -9.30 -28.61
C LEU A 1010 20.60 -9.20 -28.91
N PRO A 1011 21.28 -8.10 -28.55
CA PRO A 1011 22.61 -7.75 -29.09
C PRO A 1011 23.74 -8.76 -28.82
N ARG A 1012 24.47 -9.14 -29.89
CA ARG A 1012 25.59 -10.10 -29.93
C ARG A 1012 26.88 -9.44 -30.40
N ILE A 1013 28.03 -9.99 -30.01
CA ILE A 1013 29.37 -9.56 -30.44
C ILE A 1013 29.88 -10.52 -31.53
N LEU A 1014 30.32 -9.97 -32.68
CA LEU A 1014 30.92 -10.76 -33.76
C LEU A 1014 32.32 -11.28 -33.39
N PRO A 1015 32.61 -12.59 -33.56
CA PRO A 1015 33.92 -13.18 -33.21
C PRO A 1015 35.01 -12.85 -34.24
N GLU A 1016 34.62 -12.48 -35.45
CA GLU A 1016 35.49 -12.18 -36.60
C GLU A 1016 34.86 -11.10 -37.50
N THR A 1017 35.53 -10.77 -38.61
CA THR A 1017 35.03 -9.78 -39.57
C THR A 1017 34.21 -10.48 -40.65
N VAL A 1018 32.95 -10.07 -40.83
CA VAL A 1018 31.99 -10.71 -41.73
C VAL A 1018 31.64 -9.78 -42.89
N ALA A 1019 31.52 -10.33 -44.10
CA ALA A 1019 30.95 -9.63 -45.25
C ALA A 1019 29.44 -9.89 -45.31
N PHE A 1020 28.62 -8.84 -45.43
CA PHE A 1020 27.16 -8.92 -45.41
C PHE A 1020 26.55 -7.92 -46.41
N LYS A 1021 25.91 -8.41 -47.47
CA LYS A 1021 25.24 -7.59 -48.52
C LYS A 1021 26.04 -6.35 -48.95
N GLY A 1022 27.32 -6.55 -49.29
CA GLY A 1022 28.25 -5.48 -49.71
C GLY A 1022 28.91 -4.69 -48.58
N HIS A 1023 28.45 -4.84 -47.33
CA HIS A 1023 29.06 -4.25 -46.15
C HIS A 1023 30.13 -5.14 -45.51
N VAL A 1024 31.11 -4.52 -44.85
CA VAL A 1024 32.11 -5.22 -44.03
C VAL A 1024 31.88 -4.88 -42.57
N LEU A 1025 31.49 -5.88 -41.78
CA LEU A 1025 31.17 -5.81 -40.36
C LEU A 1025 32.37 -6.30 -39.53
N PRO A 1026 33.15 -5.41 -38.88
CA PRO A 1026 34.43 -5.78 -38.28
C PRO A 1026 34.31 -6.55 -36.95
N LYS A 1027 35.27 -7.44 -36.70
CA LYS A 1027 35.44 -8.20 -35.45
C LYS A 1027 35.20 -7.35 -34.20
N GLY A 1028 34.40 -7.88 -33.28
CA GLY A 1028 34.04 -7.24 -32.02
C GLY A 1028 33.00 -6.11 -32.13
N LEU A 1029 32.42 -5.87 -33.31
CA LEU A 1029 31.20 -5.07 -33.45
C LEU A 1029 30.05 -5.74 -32.68
N VAL A 1030 29.18 -4.95 -32.07
CA VAL A 1030 27.89 -5.43 -31.57
C VAL A 1030 26.85 -5.33 -32.68
N CYS A 1031 26.17 -6.43 -32.99
CA CYS A 1031 25.06 -6.47 -33.94
C CYS A 1031 23.78 -6.89 -33.21
N SER A 1032 22.65 -6.34 -33.63
CA SER A 1032 21.32 -6.67 -33.11
C SER A 1032 20.32 -6.82 -34.25
N VAL A 1033 19.49 -7.87 -34.22
CA VAL A 1033 18.47 -8.15 -35.25
C VAL A 1033 17.08 -7.99 -34.61
N PRO A 1034 16.44 -6.81 -34.72
CA PRO A 1034 15.19 -6.50 -34.00
C PRO A 1034 14.01 -7.35 -34.49
N THR A 1035 13.49 -8.21 -33.61
CA THR A 1035 12.38 -9.14 -33.88
C THR A 1035 11.19 -8.45 -34.54
N TYR A 1036 10.80 -7.28 -34.03
CA TYR A 1036 9.65 -6.53 -34.53
C TYR A 1036 9.80 -6.14 -36.02
N GLU A 1037 10.99 -5.75 -36.46
CA GLU A 1037 11.23 -5.43 -37.88
C GLU A 1037 11.19 -6.68 -38.75
N ILE A 1038 11.76 -7.80 -38.28
CA ILE A 1038 11.76 -9.08 -39.02
C ILE A 1038 10.34 -9.63 -39.15
N HIS A 1039 9.51 -9.45 -38.12
CA HIS A 1039 8.12 -9.90 -38.11
C HIS A 1039 7.20 -8.97 -38.91
N HIS A 1040 7.60 -7.71 -39.15
CA HIS A 1040 6.87 -6.75 -39.98
C HIS A 1040 7.61 -6.37 -41.27
N ASP A 1041 8.39 -7.31 -41.82
CA ASP A 1041 9.15 -7.12 -43.06
C ASP A 1041 8.27 -7.41 -44.29
N PRO A 1042 7.90 -6.41 -45.11
CA PRO A 1042 7.05 -6.63 -46.29
C PRO A 1042 7.75 -7.47 -47.37
N GLU A 1043 9.08 -7.55 -47.40
CA GLU A 1043 9.81 -8.47 -48.30
C GLU A 1043 9.68 -9.95 -47.89
N VAL A 1044 9.22 -10.22 -46.66
CA VAL A 1044 9.00 -11.58 -46.12
C VAL A 1044 7.51 -11.92 -46.00
N TRP A 1045 6.70 -10.98 -45.54
CA TRP A 1045 5.29 -11.20 -45.14
C TRP A 1045 4.25 -10.52 -46.04
N GLY A 1046 4.68 -9.70 -47.00
CA GLY A 1046 3.79 -9.04 -47.97
C GLY A 1046 3.17 -7.75 -47.45
N ASP A 1047 2.02 -7.85 -46.76
CA ASP A 1047 1.31 -6.73 -46.12
C ASP A 1047 1.33 -6.95 -44.58
N PRO A 1048 2.38 -6.46 -43.90
CA PRO A 1048 2.80 -6.96 -42.58
C PRO A 1048 2.04 -6.43 -41.35
#